data_AF-A0A1M6DMZ5-F1
#
_entry.id   AF-A0A1M6DMZ5-F1
#
_cell.length_a   1.000
_cell.length_b   1.000
_cell.length_c   1.000
_cell.angle_alpha   90.00
_cell.angle_beta   90.00
_cell.angle_gamma   90.00
#
_symmetry.space_group_name_H-M   'P 1'
#
loop_
_entity.id
_entity.type
_entity.pdbx_description
1 polymer ?
#
loop_
_entity_poly.entity_id
_entity_poly.type
_entity_poly.pdbx_seq_one_letter_code
_entity_poly.pdbx_strand_id
1 'polypeptide(L)'
;MKRLLPITLFFISLLTFAQGPQDNQRLVKITGTVLDEETKEPLEYATLVLQSVRNPDKITGGITNAEGKFEVEASAGNYNISIEYISFRSHKLPNYSLRSDTELGIINLGLDVAQLEGIELVGERTTVELRLDKKVYNVGSDLTVKGGSVTDVLGNVPSVNVDVEGNISLRGNESVRILINGKPSALSGLSPEALQQLPADAIEKVEVITNPSARYDAEGTAGILNIILKQSKTAGLNGSVNLYAGNPDNFGGAVSLNLRREKLNFFTNTTYRYRNGPGNALFEQENFDDNGNTRNYQNEIRKYDRKDKSFNTNIGFEFFLDENSSITNSLVFGRSNGDNTVAVDFFNFDANRNPTIQRNRFTTEDEFEEEVQYSLNYQKKFDKDGHELTFDYQYSKGTDDEDSVISEVILGDNIALDTEKTLNAETQITQLLQLDYVLPFGSDNQSQFELGYRGTFNNNNTDFDFGILQDNGAFNSDPNFSNELNYKEYVNAAYTQLGTKIDKISILGGLRVEASDIEIELLNNNEISKKNYVNWFPSLFLGYEFSEKEQLTLSYSKRLRRPRSRFINPFPSRSSNTNLFQGNPDLDPTFTNAFDLGYLKRWDKITFNTSGYFNRSTGVFQFITKETGDFVSIENPDDPENPIVVPVQAMTPINLATEDRYGMEFTTTYTPLRNWRLTWNVNAFQRETQGDYIYTNSNKEEIVQNFDSKNFSWFTRFSAKLPLPGKIDFQTNFFYMGASKNAQSNNKGMLSSDLALSKDVLNKKGSISLNVGDIFNTRKRRRETRTENVLSYSEFQWRERQVTLSFQYRFNQPLNQKQRSGPGSGNGDNDMDFGG
;
A
#
# COMPACT_ATOMS: atom_id res chain seq x y z
N MET A 1 -40.39 44.03 67.93
CA MET A 1 -41.23 43.26 66.97
C MET A 1 -41.13 43.83 65.55
N LYS A 2 -39.93 43.83 64.93
CA LYS A 2 -39.68 44.40 63.59
C LYS A 2 -38.73 43.54 62.74
N ARG A 3 -38.87 42.21 62.75
CA ARG A 3 -38.06 41.31 61.91
C ARG A 3 -38.82 40.12 61.28
N LEU A 4 -40.15 40.08 61.37
CA LEU A 4 -40.95 38.98 60.79
C LEU A 4 -41.68 39.34 59.48
N LEU A 5 -41.74 40.62 59.11
CA LEU A 5 -42.44 41.07 57.90
C LEU A 5 -41.77 40.69 56.55
N PRO A 6 -40.44 40.60 56.40
CA PRO A 6 -39.84 40.26 55.10
C PRO A 6 -39.96 38.77 54.73
N ILE A 7 -40.05 37.89 55.74
CA ILE A 7 -40.12 36.43 55.53
C ILE A 7 -41.54 35.99 55.17
N THR A 8 -42.57 36.71 55.64
CA THR A 8 -43.96 36.44 55.24
C THR A 8 -44.27 36.92 53.83
N LEU A 9 -43.65 38.02 53.36
CA LEU A 9 -43.83 38.48 51.97
C LEU A 9 -43.17 37.55 50.94
N PHE A 10 -42.03 36.94 51.27
CA PHE A 10 -41.33 36.02 50.35
C PHE A 10 -42.05 34.67 50.19
N PHE A 11 -42.77 34.22 51.22
CA PHE A 11 -43.61 33.01 51.13
C PHE A 11 -44.94 33.22 50.38
N ILE A 12 -45.47 34.45 50.35
CA ILE A 12 -46.69 34.78 49.58
C ILE A 12 -46.39 34.94 48.08
N SER A 13 -45.18 35.37 47.69
CA SER A 13 -44.75 35.40 46.29
C SER A 13 -44.44 34.02 45.69
N LEU A 14 -44.20 33.00 46.51
CA LEU A 14 -43.99 31.62 46.03
C LEU A 14 -45.30 30.85 45.80
N LEU A 15 -46.44 31.34 46.29
CA LEU A 15 -47.75 30.71 46.10
C LEU A 15 -48.54 31.26 44.90
N THR A 16 -48.07 32.32 44.25
CA THR A 16 -48.76 32.97 43.11
C THR A 16 -48.23 32.59 41.72
N PHE A 17 -47.20 31.74 41.64
CA PHE A 17 -46.69 31.19 40.36
C PHE A 17 -47.11 29.72 40.09
N ALA A 18 -48.00 29.14 40.90
CA ALA A 18 -48.38 27.73 40.79
C ALA A 18 -49.73 27.47 40.07
N GLN A 19 -50.30 28.45 39.37
CA GLN A 19 -51.52 28.25 38.57
C GLN A 19 -51.29 28.71 37.12
N GLY A 20 -50.51 27.92 36.37
CA GLY A 20 -50.64 27.91 34.92
C GLY A 20 -52.02 27.35 34.53
N PRO A 21 -52.62 27.76 33.40
CA PRO A 21 -53.87 27.19 32.95
C PRO A 21 -53.68 25.68 32.78
N GLN A 22 -54.38 24.90 33.60
CA GLN A 22 -54.53 23.47 33.40
C GLN A 22 -55.43 23.32 32.16
N ASP A 23 -54.82 23.38 30.98
CA ASP A 23 -55.45 23.01 29.73
C ASP A 23 -55.74 21.53 29.88
N ASN A 24 -56.95 21.22 30.34
CA ASN A 24 -57.48 19.87 30.46
C ASN A 24 -57.70 19.36 29.03
N GLN A 25 -56.60 19.22 28.28
CA GLN A 25 -56.59 18.64 26.96
C GLN A 25 -56.91 17.18 27.15
N ARG A 26 -58.13 16.81 26.79
CA ARG A 26 -58.55 15.42 26.70
C ARG A 26 -57.54 14.69 25.82
N LEU A 27 -56.69 13.89 26.45
CA LEU A 27 -55.79 12.99 25.75
C LEU A 27 -56.65 11.91 25.10
N VAL A 28 -56.27 11.54 23.88
CA VAL A 28 -56.88 10.48 23.11
C VAL A 28 -55.80 9.46 22.77
N LYS A 29 -56.16 8.19 22.87
CA LYS A 29 -55.28 7.07 22.58
C LYS A 29 -55.41 6.66 21.11
N ILE A 30 -54.29 6.51 20.43
CA ILE A 30 -54.21 6.09 19.04
C ILE A 30 -53.50 4.74 18.99
N THR A 31 -54.17 3.74 18.43
CA THR A 31 -53.64 2.38 18.26
C THR A 31 -53.68 1.96 16.80
N GLY A 32 -52.82 1.02 16.42
CA GLY A 32 -52.74 0.49 15.06
C GLY A 32 -51.71 -0.62 14.91
N THR A 33 -51.76 -1.31 13.77
CA THR A 33 -50.78 -2.36 13.40
C THR A 33 -50.18 -2.04 12.03
N VAL A 34 -48.86 -2.15 11.89
CA VAL A 34 -48.14 -1.88 10.64
C VAL A 34 -47.57 -3.19 10.10
N LEU A 35 -47.93 -3.54 8.87
CA LEU A 35 -47.49 -4.76 8.18
C LEU A 35 -46.82 -4.42 6.85
N ASP A 36 -45.95 -5.31 6.39
CA ASP A 36 -45.45 -5.32 5.01
C ASP A 36 -46.61 -5.62 4.04
N GLU A 37 -46.75 -4.82 2.98
CA GLU A 37 -47.81 -4.99 1.99
C GLU A 37 -47.72 -6.31 1.21
N GLU A 38 -46.51 -6.82 0.96
CA GLU A 38 -46.25 -8.03 0.17
C GLU A 38 -46.15 -9.28 1.06
N THR A 39 -45.31 -9.24 2.10
CA THR A 39 -45.05 -10.44 2.94
C THR A 39 -46.07 -10.65 4.04
N LYS A 40 -46.85 -9.60 4.38
CA LYS A 40 -47.76 -9.56 5.53
C LYS A 40 -47.07 -9.74 6.88
N GLU A 41 -45.74 -9.64 6.93
CA GLU A 41 -44.98 -9.70 8.18
C GLU A 41 -45.16 -8.38 8.97
N PRO A 42 -45.20 -8.44 10.31
CA PRO A 42 -45.24 -7.24 11.13
C PRO A 42 -43.95 -6.42 11.02
N LEU A 43 -44.09 -5.10 10.85
CA LEU A 43 -42.97 -4.17 10.79
C LEU A 43 -42.67 -3.61 12.18
N GLU A 44 -41.66 -4.16 12.85
CA GLU A 44 -41.13 -3.67 14.14
C GLU A 44 -40.31 -2.38 13.93
N TYR A 45 -40.44 -1.38 14.82
CA TYR A 45 -39.80 -0.05 14.74
C TYR A 45 -40.32 0.89 13.63
N ALA A 46 -41.49 0.65 13.06
CA ALA A 46 -42.19 1.63 12.24
C ALA A 46 -42.57 2.85 13.10
N THR A 47 -42.20 4.04 12.62
CA THR A 47 -42.36 5.30 13.35
C THR A 47 -43.70 5.94 12.96
N LEU A 48 -44.58 6.10 13.94
CA LEU A 48 -45.77 6.94 13.83
C LEU A 48 -45.40 8.37 14.23
N VAL A 49 -45.64 9.33 13.34
CA VAL A 49 -45.46 10.76 13.56
C VAL A 49 -46.82 11.43 13.53
N LEU A 50 -47.13 12.19 14.58
CA LEU A 50 -48.32 13.01 14.73
C LEU A 50 -47.90 14.47 14.80
N GLN A 51 -48.00 15.19 13.69
CA GLN A 51 -47.71 16.63 13.63
C GLN A 51 -49.00 17.44 13.75
N SER A 52 -49.10 18.34 14.73
CA SER A 52 -50.31 19.15 14.90
C SER A 52 -50.48 20.15 13.75
N VAL A 53 -51.67 20.19 13.15
CA VAL A 53 -52.00 21.16 12.07
C VAL A 53 -52.05 22.60 12.61
N ARG A 54 -52.44 22.77 13.89
CA ARG A 54 -52.56 24.09 14.52
C ARG A 54 -51.22 24.64 15.00
N ASN A 55 -50.30 23.77 15.38
CA ASN A 55 -48.96 24.14 15.82
C ASN A 55 -47.94 23.13 15.24
N PRO A 56 -47.42 23.36 14.02
CA PRO A 56 -46.55 22.43 13.32
C PRO A 56 -45.27 22.04 14.06
N ASP A 57 -44.83 22.84 15.03
CA ASP A 57 -43.66 22.58 15.87
C ASP A 57 -43.94 21.55 16.99
N LYS A 58 -45.22 21.27 17.28
CA LYS A 58 -45.62 20.19 18.20
C LYS A 58 -45.76 18.88 17.45
N ILE A 59 -44.70 18.10 17.49
CA ILE A 59 -44.63 16.74 16.96
C ILE A 59 -44.64 15.76 18.15
N THR A 60 -45.54 14.77 18.10
CA THR A 60 -45.55 13.61 19.01
C THR A 60 -45.60 12.33 18.17
N GLY A 61 -45.44 11.16 18.78
CA GLY A 61 -45.35 9.93 18.03
C GLY A 61 -44.95 8.73 18.87
N GLY A 62 -44.78 7.59 18.21
CA GLY A 62 -44.34 6.36 18.82
C GLY A 62 -43.82 5.37 17.78
N ILE A 63 -43.37 4.22 18.26
CA ILE A 63 -42.82 3.16 17.43
C ILE A 63 -43.64 1.88 17.58
N THR A 64 -43.66 1.05 16.55
CA THR A 64 -44.26 -0.29 16.64
C THR A 64 -43.35 -1.26 17.41
N ASN A 65 -43.98 -2.19 18.14
CA ASN A 65 -43.31 -3.31 18.81
C ASN A 65 -43.05 -4.49 17.85
N ALA A 66 -42.51 -5.59 18.35
CA ALA A 66 -42.19 -6.81 17.57
C ALA A 66 -43.40 -7.45 16.87
N GLU A 67 -44.62 -7.12 17.28
CA GLU A 67 -45.86 -7.57 16.65
C GLU A 67 -46.42 -6.53 15.65
N GLY A 68 -45.65 -5.49 15.33
CA GLY A 68 -46.04 -4.39 14.45
C GLY A 68 -47.07 -3.44 15.05
N LYS A 69 -47.38 -3.53 16.36
CA LYS A 69 -48.42 -2.73 17.01
C LYS A 69 -47.84 -1.47 17.63
N PHE A 70 -48.54 -0.34 17.49
CA PHE A 70 -48.21 0.91 18.19
C PHE A 70 -49.37 1.37 19.07
N GLU A 71 -49.01 2.10 20.12
CA GLU A 71 -49.92 2.79 21.03
C GLU A 71 -49.32 4.14 21.41
N VAL A 72 -50.03 5.24 21.10
CA VAL A 72 -49.54 6.60 21.32
C VAL A 72 -50.67 7.46 21.90
N GLU A 73 -50.35 8.26 22.91
CA GLU A 73 -51.26 9.27 23.45
C GLU A 73 -50.98 10.65 22.83
N ALA A 74 -52.03 11.34 22.39
CA ALA A 74 -51.94 12.71 21.90
C ALA A 74 -53.14 13.54 22.36
N SER A 75 -52.99 14.86 22.41
CA SER A 75 -54.11 15.77 22.69
C SER A 75 -55.17 15.73 21.59
N ALA A 76 -56.45 15.87 21.94
CA ALA A 76 -57.50 16.00 20.93
C ALA A 76 -57.25 17.21 20.00
N GLY A 77 -57.17 16.96 18.69
CA GLY A 77 -56.76 17.95 17.69
C GLY A 77 -56.75 17.39 16.27
N ASN A 78 -56.43 18.24 15.29
CA ASN A 78 -56.19 17.79 13.92
C ASN A 78 -54.69 17.60 13.70
N TYR A 79 -54.32 16.47 13.09
CA TYR A 79 -52.94 16.07 12.88
C TYR A 79 -52.67 15.70 11.43
N ASN A 80 -51.47 16.03 10.96
CA ASN A 80 -50.88 15.33 9.82
C ASN A 80 -50.20 14.09 10.39
N ILE A 81 -50.80 12.93 10.14
CA ILE A 81 -50.28 11.65 10.61
C ILE A 81 -49.42 11.05 9.50
N SER A 82 -48.23 10.58 9.82
CA SER A 82 -47.42 9.77 8.91
C SER A 82 -46.86 8.55 9.62
N ILE A 83 -46.91 7.40 8.95
CA ILE A 83 -46.30 6.16 9.37
C ILE A 83 -45.15 5.89 8.42
N GLU A 84 -43.94 5.80 8.98
CA GLU A 84 -42.70 5.70 8.21
C GLU A 84 -41.92 4.47 8.65
N TYR A 85 -41.40 3.73 7.68
CA TYR A 85 -40.50 2.63 7.92
C TYR A 85 -39.40 2.63 6.86
N ILE A 86 -38.19 2.26 7.25
CA ILE A 86 -37.01 2.43 6.39
C ILE A 86 -37.15 1.62 5.09
N SER A 87 -36.97 2.26 3.94
CA SER A 87 -37.12 1.66 2.59
C SER A 87 -38.56 1.36 2.15
N PHE A 88 -39.55 1.79 2.93
CA PHE A 88 -40.97 1.72 2.59
C PHE A 88 -41.53 3.12 2.28
N ARG A 89 -42.59 3.19 1.49
CA ARG A 89 -43.29 4.44 1.21
C ARG A 89 -44.08 4.88 2.44
N SER A 90 -43.80 6.09 2.94
CA SER A 90 -44.55 6.64 4.08
C SER A 90 -46.05 6.68 3.80
N HIS A 91 -46.86 6.13 4.70
CA HIS A 91 -48.31 6.26 4.63
C HIS A 91 -48.73 7.55 5.35
N LYS A 92 -49.46 8.44 4.67
CA LYS A 92 -49.81 9.78 5.20
C LYS A 92 -51.32 9.98 5.27
N LEU A 93 -51.82 10.44 6.41
CA LEU A 93 -53.20 10.86 6.63
C LEU A 93 -53.20 12.36 7.00
N PRO A 94 -53.35 13.26 6.02
CA PRO A 94 -53.33 14.70 6.26
C PRO A 94 -54.61 15.17 6.96
N ASN A 95 -54.48 16.15 7.85
CA ASN A 95 -55.60 16.80 8.56
C ASN A 95 -56.59 15.81 9.21
N TYR A 96 -56.09 14.72 9.78
CA TYR A 96 -56.88 13.70 10.45
C TYR A 96 -57.38 14.21 11.82
N SER A 97 -58.68 14.11 12.07
CA SER A 97 -59.32 14.67 13.27
C SER A 97 -59.36 13.64 14.40
N LEU A 98 -58.47 13.78 15.39
CA LEU A 98 -58.45 12.98 16.60
C LEU A 98 -59.25 13.69 17.70
N ARG A 99 -60.42 13.15 18.08
CA ARG A 99 -61.33 13.74 19.09
C ARG A 99 -61.72 12.76 20.21
N SER A 100 -61.56 11.47 19.97
CA SER A 100 -61.71 10.36 20.91
C SER A 100 -60.63 9.31 20.61
N ASP A 101 -60.51 8.30 21.47
CA ASP A 101 -59.65 7.15 21.19
C ASP A 101 -59.97 6.56 19.82
N THR A 102 -58.93 6.31 19.02
CA THR A 102 -59.05 5.98 17.61
C THR A 102 -58.11 4.83 17.26
N GLU A 103 -58.68 3.77 16.68
CA GLU A 103 -57.94 2.64 16.10
C GLU A 103 -57.74 2.90 14.60
N LEU A 104 -56.49 3.02 14.16
CA LEU A 104 -56.12 3.23 12.76
C LEU A 104 -56.11 1.93 11.94
N GLY A 105 -56.27 0.78 12.60
CA GLY A 105 -56.38 -0.52 11.96
C GLY A 105 -55.04 -1.01 11.41
N ILE A 106 -55.11 -1.87 10.39
CA ILE A 106 -53.92 -2.45 9.75
C ILE A 106 -53.46 -1.53 8.61
N ILE A 107 -52.27 -0.98 8.75
CA ILE A 107 -51.60 -0.12 7.77
C ILE A 107 -50.56 -0.98 7.04
N ASN A 108 -50.79 -1.24 5.76
CA ASN A 108 -49.82 -1.93 4.92
C ASN A 108 -48.87 -0.90 4.31
N LEU A 109 -47.56 -1.08 4.49
CA LEU A 109 -46.54 -0.29 3.82
C LEU A 109 -45.93 -1.08 2.67
N GLY A 110 -45.89 -0.50 1.48
CA GLY A 110 -45.20 -1.06 0.32
C GLY A 110 -43.78 -0.51 0.17
N LEU A 111 -42.85 -1.31 -0.36
CA LEU A 111 -41.48 -0.89 -0.61
C LEU A 111 -41.41 0.32 -1.56
N ASP A 112 -40.45 1.22 -1.29
CA ASP A 112 -40.12 2.35 -2.17
C ASP A 112 -39.00 1.96 -3.14
N VAL A 113 -39.41 1.35 -4.26
CA VAL A 113 -38.51 0.84 -5.31
C VAL A 113 -37.67 1.95 -5.96
N ALA A 114 -38.18 3.19 -6.01
CA ALA A 114 -37.47 4.33 -6.61
C ALA A 114 -36.32 4.83 -5.71
N GLN A 115 -36.49 4.76 -4.38
CA GLN A 115 -35.41 5.00 -3.44
C GLN A 115 -34.34 3.91 -3.53
N LEU A 116 -34.73 2.64 -3.67
CA LEU A 116 -33.80 1.50 -3.77
C LEU A 116 -32.96 1.55 -5.07
N GLU A 117 -33.58 1.83 -6.23
CA GLU A 117 -32.85 2.06 -7.48
C GLU A 117 -31.95 3.30 -7.38
N GLY A 118 -32.47 4.43 -6.88
CA GLY A 118 -31.72 5.67 -6.70
C GLY A 118 -30.53 5.55 -5.74
N ILE A 119 -30.61 4.66 -4.76
CA ILE A 119 -29.59 4.42 -3.74
C ILE A 119 -28.53 3.39 -4.20
N GLU A 120 -28.90 2.34 -4.95
CA GLU A 120 -27.92 1.49 -5.67
C GLU A 120 -27.13 2.34 -6.69
N LEU A 121 -27.78 3.35 -7.28
CA LEU A 121 -27.22 4.29 -8.25
C LEU A 121 -26.28 5.38 -7.69
N VAL A 122 -26.36 5.70 -6.40
CA VAL A 122 -25.45 6.65 -5.74
C VAL A 122 -24.24 5.93 -5.13
N GLY A 123 -24.37 4.65 -4.77
CA GLY A 123 -23.30 3.84 -4.15
C GLY A 123 -22.08 3.52 -5.03
N GLU A 124 -22.17 3.69 -6.36
CA GLU A 124 -21.03 3.54 -7.28
C GLU A 124 -20.15 4.80 -7.41
N ARG A 125 -20.45 5.88 -6.69
CA ARG A 125 -19.68 7.14 -6.77
C ARG A 125 -18.65 7.28 -5.64
N THR A 126 -17.44 6.79 -5.88
CA THR A 126 -16.13 7.51 -5.79
C THR A 126 -15.02 6.46 -5.84
N THR A 127 -14.14 6.59 -6.82
CA THR A 127 -12.97 5.69 -6.96
C THR A 127 -11.66 6.42 -6.72
N VAL A 128 -11.71 7.76 -6.66
CA VAL A 128 -10.59 8.63 -6.33
C VAL A 128 -11.09 9.77 -5.45
N GLU A 129 -10.72 9.77 -4.17
CA GLU A 129 -10.92 10.91 -3.27
C GLU A 129 -9.61 11.68 -3.17
N LEU A 130 -9.68 13.00 -3.16
CA LEU A 130 -8.51 13.86 -3.06
C LEU A 130 -8.64 14.65 -1.77
N ARG A 131 -7.71 14.40 -0.86
CA ARG A 131 -7.47 15.20 0.33
C ARG A 131 -6.31 16.14 0.07
N LEU A 132 -6.12 17.12 0.95
CA LEU A 132 -5.10 18.18 0.77
C LEU A 132 -3.68 17.60 0.60
N ASP A 133 -3.41 16.49 1.26
CA ASP A 133 -2.10 15.82 1.37
C ASP A 133 -2.05 14.45 0.67
N LYS A 134 -3.19 13.84 0.31
CA LYS A 134 -3.25 12.48 -0.24
C LYS A 134 -4.34 12.21 -1.28
N LYS A 135 -4.07 11.24 -2.17
CA LYS A 135 -5.02 10.72 -3.17
C LYS A 135 -5.47 9.31 -2.74
N VAL A 136 -6.75 9.03 -2.63
CA VAL A 136 -7.28 7.75 -2.12
C VAL A 136 -7.92 6.97 -3.26
N TYR A 137 -7.49 5.73 -3.48
CA TYR A 137 -7.97 4.83 -4.54
C TYR A 137 -8.63 3.58 -3.96
N ASN A 138 -9.91 3.35 -4.25
CA ASN A 138 -10.67 2.22 -3.72
C ASN A 138 -10.39 0.93 -4.51
N VAL A 139 -9.83 -0.09 -3.84
CA VAL A 139 -9.37 -1.36 -4.45
C VAL A 139 -10.50 -2.38 -4.56
N GLY A 140 -11.44 -2.39 -3.60
CA GLY A 140 -12.51 -3.39 -3.53
C GLY A 140 -13.43 -3.51 -4.76
N SER A 141 -13.31 -2.59 -5.73
CA SER A 141 -14.07 -2.56 -6.98
C SER A 141 -13.31 -3.08 -8.21
N ASP A 142 -12.02 -3.37 -8.08
CA ASP A 142 -11.13 -3.78 -9.17
C ASP A 142 -11.18 -5.31 -9.39
N LEU A 143 -11.51 -5.72 -10.61
CA LEU A 143 -11.68 -7.12 -10.99
C LEU A 143 -10.38 -7.77 -11.48
N THR A 144 -9.41 -6.96 -11.91
CA THR A 144 -8.11 -7.43 -12.44
C THR A 144 -7.10 -7.83 -11.37
N VAL A 145 -7.45 -7.69 -10.09
CA VAL A 145 -6.57 -8.01 -8.95
C VAL A 145 -7.18 -9.08 -8.05
N LYS A 146 -8.39 -9.58 -8.35
CA LYS A 146 -9.03 -10.68 -7.61
C LYS A 146 -8.19 -11.95 -7.71
N GLY A 147 -7.81 -12.52 -6.57
CA GLY A 147 -6.89 -13.66 -6.48
C GLY A 147 -5.41 -13.31 -6.69
N GLY A 148 -5.08 -12.02 -6.80
CA GLY A 148 -3.72 -11.50 -6.82
C GLY A 148 -3.23 -11.01 -5.46
N SER A 149 -2.07 -10.37 -5.47
CA SER A 149 -1.33 -9.87 -4.32
C SER A 149 -1.41 -8.33 -4.19
N VAL A 150 -0.86 -7.77 -3.11
CA VAL A 150 -0.71 -6.31 -2.95
C VAL A 150 0.03 -5.67 -4.13
N THR A 151 1.08 -6.29 -4.67
CA THR A 151 1.84 -5.71 -5.78
C THR A 151 0.98 -5.62 -7.04
N ASP A 152 0.08 -6.58 -7.27
CA ASP A 152 -0.91 -6.52 -8.36
C ASP A 152 -1.90 -5.36 -8.16
N VAL A 153 -2.34 -5.13 -6.92
CA VAL A 153 -3.20 -3.98 -6.56
C VAL A 153 -2.50 -2.66 -6.81
N LEU A 154 -1.27 -2.52 -6.32
CA LEU A 154 -0.45 -1.32 -6.51
C LEU A 154 -0.12 -1.08 -7.98
N GLY A 155 0.02 -2.16 -8.76
CA GLY A 155 0.14 -2.13 -10.22
C GLY A 155 -1.05 -1.49 -10.95
N ASN A 156 -2.20 -1.32 -10.29
CA ASN A 156 -3.38 -0.63 -10.84
C ASN A 156 -3.60 0.78 -10.28
N VAL A 157 -2.84 1.17 -9.24
CA VAL A 157 -2.95 2.50 -8.65
C VAL A 157 -2.28 3.53 -9.57
N PRO A 158 -2.97 4.63 -9.94
CA PRO A 158 -2.36 5.67 -10.76
C PRO A 158 -1.09 6.23 -10.14
N SER A 159 -0.11 6.54 -11.00
CA SER A 159 1.20 7.08 -10.62
C SER A 159 2.12 6.11 -9.87
N VAL A 160 1.62 4.91 -9.53
CA VAL A 160 2.41 3.80 -9.04
C VAL A 160 2.83 2.93 -10.22
N ASN A 161 4.08 2.49 -10.19
CA ASN A 161 4.65 1.54 -11.12
C ASN A 161 5.23 0.37 -10.32
N VAL A 162 4.99 -0.84 -10.84
CA VAL A 162 5.54 -2.08 -10.31
C VAL A 162 6.34 -2.69 -11.43
N ASP A 163 7.65 -2.88 -11.23
CA ASP A 163 8.52 -3.47 -12.26
C ASP A 163 8.30 -4.98 -12.41
N VAL A 164 9.12 -5.64 -13.23
CA VAL A 164 8.93 -7.07 -13.51
C VAL A 164 9.24 -7.93 -12.29
N GLU A 165 10.18 -7.50 -11.45
CA GLU A 165 10.56 -8.15 -10.20
C GLU A 165 9.50 -7.94 -9.09
N GLY A 166 8.72 -6.86 -9.17
CA GLY A 166 7.73 -6.49 -8.15
C GLY A 166 8.12 -5.27 -7.32
N ASN A 167 9.23 -4.60 -7.64
CA ASN A 167 9.64 -3.37 -6.98
C ASN A 167 8.64 -2.26 -7.27
N ILE A 168 8.27 -1.52 -6.22
CA ILE A 168 7.25 -0.48 -6.28
C ILE A 168 7.94 0.88 -6.38
N SER A 169 7.45 1.72 -7.29
CA SER A 169 7.91 3.09 -7.48
C SER A 169 6.73 4.05 -7.64
N LEU A 170 6.90 5.29 -7.16
CA LEU A 170 5.92 6.36 -7.32
C LEU A 170 6.50 7.40 -8.27
N ARG A 171 5.78 7.69 -9.35
CA ARG A 171 6.25 8.57 -10.44
C ARG A 171 7.61 8.15 -11.00
N GLY A 172 7.93 6.85 -10.96
CA GLY A 172 9.21 6.28 -11.38
C GLY A 172 10.38 6.55 -10.41
N ASN A 173 10.11 6.88 -9.15
CA ASN A 173 11.10 6.91 -8.08
C ASN A 173 10.82 5.74 -7.12
N GLU A 174 11.77 4.83 -6.95
CA GLU A 174 11.68 3.64 -6.09
C GLU A 174 11.78 3.96 -4.59
N SER A 175 12.09 5.21 -4.24
CA SER A 175 12.21 5.68 -2.85
C SER A 175 10.84 5.91 -2.19
N VAL A 176 9.93 4.94 -2.32
CA VAL A 176 8.57 4.96 -1.78
C VAL A 176 8.55 4.24 -0.44
N ARG A 177 7.85 4.81 0.54
CA ARG A 177 7.54 4.10 1.78
C ARG A 177 6.15 3.46 1.68
N ILE A 178 6.03 2.22 2.12
CA ILE A 178 4.75 1.51 2.13
C ILE A 178 4.29 1.40 3.59
N LEU A 179 3.04 1.75 3.82
CA LEU A 179 2.36 1.64 5.11
C LEU A 179 1.16 0.72 4.97
N ILE A 180 0.79 0.05 6.05
CA ILE A 180 -0.45 -0.71 6.19
C ILE A 180 -1.20 -0.12 7.38
N ASN A 181 -2.40 0.39 7.15
CA ASN A 181 -3.21 1.11 8.14
C ASN A 181 -2.43 2.25 8.83
N GLY A 182 -1.67 3.04 8.06
CA GLY A 182 -0.88 4.17 8.54
C GLY A 182 0.47 3.80 9.17
N LYS A 183 0.81 2.51 9.26
CA LYS A 183 1.99 2.02 9.97
C LYS A 183 2.95 1.27 9.05
N PRO A 184 4.27 1.39 9.25
CA PRO A 184 5.21 0.45 8.64
C PRO A 184 4.80 -0.99 8.94
N SER A 185 4.95 -1.88 7.97
CA SER A 185 4.79 -3.32 8.20
C SER A 185 6.14 -4.00 8.05
N ALA A 186 6.42 -5.01 8.86
CA ALA A 186 7.59 -5.86 8.67
C ALA A 186 7.62 -6.48 7.26
N LEU A 187 6.44 -6.87 6.76
CA LEU A 187 6.22 -7.33 5.38
C LEU A 187 6.60 -6.31 4.30
N SER A 188 6.75 -5.03 4.65
CA SER A 188 7.19 -3.97 3.73
C SER A 188 8.67 -3.60 3.87
N GLY A 189 9.34 -4.10 4.92
CA GLY A 189 10.71 -3.74 5.31
C GLY A 189 11.78 -4.68 4.78
N LEU A 190 11.46 -5.97 4.63
CA LEU A 190 12.40 -7.02 4.19
C LEU A 190 12.54 -7.03 2.66
N SER A 191 11.43 -7.19 1.92
CA SER A 191 11.46 -7.41 0.48
C SER A 191 10.11 -7.09 -0.20
N PRO A 192 10.08 -6.70 -1.50
CA PRO A 192 8.84 -6.66 -2.30
C PRO A 192 8.05 -7.98 -2.30
N GLU A 193 8.72 -9.11 -2.10
CA GLU A 193 8.20 -10.46 -2.02
C GLU A 193 7.31 -10.66 -0.78
N ALA A 194 7.72 -10.12 0.37
CA ALA A 194 6.93 -10.17 1.60
C ALA A 194 5.58 -9.44 1.46
N LEU A 195 5.50 -8.34 0.69
CA LEU A 195 4.23 -7.69 0.35
C LEU A 195 3.34 -8.56 -0.54
N GLN A 196 3.92 -9.46 -1.35
CA GLN A 196 3.13 -10.37 -2.17
C GLN A 196 2.33 -11.37 -1.31
N GLN A 197 2.69 -11.57 -0.05
CA GLN A 197 1.98 -12.47 0.88
C GLN A 197 0.61 -11.94 1.34
N LEU A 198 0.32 -10.65 1.14
CA LEU A 198 -0.97 -10.05 1.45
C LEU A 198 -1.94 -10.15 0.25
N PRO A 199 -3.11 -10.79 0.42
CA PRO A 199 -4.07 -10.94 -0.67
C PRO A 199 -4.74 -9.61 -1.01
N ALA A 200 -4.93 -9.34 -2.29
CA ALA A 200 -5.63 -8.14 -2.79
C ALA A 200 -7.04 -7.96 -2.18
N ASP A 201 -7.72 -9.06 -1.86
CA ASP A 201 -9.06 -9.05 -1.28
C ASP A 201 -9.14 -8.47 0.13
N ALA A 202 -8.04 -8.49 0.89
CA ALA A 202 -7.99 -7.89 2.22
C ALA A 202 -7.89 -6.36 2.16
N ILE A 203 -7.58 -5.79 1.00
CA ILE A 203 -7.35 -4.35 0.80
C ILE A 203 -8.67 -3.65 0.49
N GLU A 204 -8.97 -2.59 1.25
CA GLU A 204 -10.11 -1.71 1.01
C GLU A 204 -9.76 -0.62 0.00
N LYS A 205 -8.68 0.11 0.28
CA LYS A 205 -8.22 1.27 -0.48
C LYS A 205 -6.71 1.47 -0.34
N VAL A 206 -6.11 2.17 -1.28
CA VAL A 206 -4.70 2.60 -1.26
C VAL A 206 -4.66 4.13 -1.29
N GLU A 207 -4.03 4.73 -0.29
CA GLU A 207 -3.76 6.16 -0.25
C GLU A 207 -2.35 6.43 -0.80
N VAL A 208 -2.27 7.36 -1.75
CA VAL A 208 -1.05 7.80 -2.40
C VAL A 208 -0.73 9.21 -1.92
N ILE A 209 0.32 9.33 -1.15
CA ILE A 209 0.78 10.56 -0.53
C ILE A 209 2.06 10.97 -1.27
N THR A 210 1.91 11.79 -2.32
CA THR A 210 3.04 12.21 -3.15
C THR A 210 3.96 13.20 -2.44
N ASN A 211 3.43 13.92 -1.46
CA ASN A 211 4.19 14.85 -0.64
C ASN A 211 3.71 14.74 0.82
N PRO A 212 4.33 13.88 1.64
CA PRO A 212 3.86 13.66 3.01
C PRO A 212 4.18 14.84 3.94
N SER A 213 3.26 15.13 4.85
CA SER A 213 3.41 16.14 5.90
C SER A 213 4.39 15.74 7.00
N ALA A 214 4.62 16.64 7.96
CA ALA A 214 5.52 16.43 9.10
C ALA A 214 5.07 15.28 10.03
N ARG A 215 3.79 14.87 9.96
CA ARG A 215 3.24 13.70 10.68
C ARG A 215 3.94 12.41 10.28
N TYR A 216 4.26 12.27 9.00
CA TYR A 216 4.87 11.06 8.48
C TYR A 216 6.38 11.06 8.70
N ASP A 217 6.98 9.87 8.61
CA ASP A 217 8.43 9.67 8.57
C ASP A 217 9.08 10.58 7.52
N ALA A 218 10.31 11.09 7.77
CA ALA A 218 11.03 11.86 6.76
C ALA A 218 11.56 10.97 5.63
N GLU A 219 11.64 9.66 5.86
CA GLU A 219 12.02 8.69 4.83
C GLU A 219 10.95 8.52 3.74
N GLY A 220 11.37 8.24 2.51
CA GLY A 220 10.49 8.04 1.35
C GLY A 220 10.40 9.29 0.49
N THR A 221 11.50 9.66 -0.17
CA THR A 221 11.60 10.88 -1.00
C THR A 221 10.68 10.87 -2.22
N ALA A 222 10.17 9.71 -2.64
CA ALA A 222 9.18 9.60 -3.70
C ALA A 222 7.75 9.89 -3.20
N GLY A 223 7.47 9.61 -1.93
CA GLY A 223 6.14 9.63 -1.32
C GLY A 223 5.84 8.37 -0.50
N ILE A 224 4.60 8.24 -0.06
CA ILE A 224 4.09 7.13 0.75
C ILE A 224 2.89 6.47 0.06
N LEU A 225 2.84 5.14 0.09
CA LEU A 225 1.68 4.33 -0.28
C LEU A 225 1.11 3.69 0.98
N ASN A 226 -0.06 4.13 1.41
CA ASN A 226 -0.74 3.58 2.58
C ASN A 226 -1.86 2.63 2.17
N ILE A 227 -1.68 1.35 2.44
CA ILE A 227 -2.63 0.28 2.15
C ILE A 227 -3.58 0.18 3.34
N ILE A 228 -4.86 0.44 3.12
CA ILE A 228 -5.88 0.32 4.15
C ILE A 228 -6.58 -1.03 3.99
N LEU A 229 -6.59 -1.82 5.05
CA LEU A 229 -7.23 -3.13 5.07
C LEU A 229 -8.73 -2.99 5.41
N LYS A 230 -9.55 -3.89 4.85
CA LYS A 230 -10.99 -3.91 5.12
C LYS A 230 -11.29 -4.14 6.60
N GLN A 231 -12.08 -3.26 7.20
CA GLN A 231 -12.63 -3.44 8.55
C GLN A 231 -14.16 -3.35 8.49
N SER A 232 -14.86 -4.42 8.86
CA SER A 232 -16.33 -4.39 8.88
C SER A 232 -16.85 -3.63 10.10
N LYS A 233 -17.75 -2.67 9.85
CA LYS A 233 -18.49 -1.94 10.89
C LYS A 233 -19.80 -2.62 11.28
N THR A 234 -20.14 -3.74 10.62
CA THR A 234 -21.42 -4.42 10.79
C THR A 234 -21.40 -5.27 12.05
N ALA A 235 -22.36 -5.05 12.95
CA ALA A 235 -22.55 -5.93 14.11
C ALA A 235 -22.87 -7.36 13.65
N GLY A 236 -22.37 -8.35 14.39
CA GLY A 236 -22.49 -9.77 14.07
C GLY A 236 -21.31 -10.32 13.28
N LEU A 237 -21.44 -11.59 12.88
CA LEU A 237 -20.43 -12.31 12.10
C LEU A 237 -20.61 -12.01 10.61
N ASN A 238 -19.55 -11.55 9.96
CA ASN A 238 -19.47 -11.35 8.52
C ASN A 238 -18.10 -11.77 7.99
N GLY A 239 -18.02 -12.06 6.69
CA GLY A 239 -16.76 -12.49 6.11
C GLY A 239 -16.86 -12.93 4.66
N SER A 240 -15.71 -13.38 4.16
CA SER A 240 -15.57 -13.93 2.82
C SER A 240 -14.55 -15.06 2.80
N VAL A 241 -14.81 -16.02 1.93
CA VAL A 241 -13.88 -17.10 1.57
C VAL A 241 -13.56 -16.94 0.10
N ASN A 242 -12.28 -16.89 -0.26
CA ASN A 242 -11.83 -16.91 -1.65
C ASN A 242 -10.99 -18.17 -1.88
N LEU A 243 -11.21 -18.81 -3.03
CA LEU A 243 -10.41 -19.91 -3.53
C LEU A 243 -10.00 -19.59 -4.96
N TYR A 244 -8.75 -19.88 -5.32
CA TYR A 244 -8.26 -19.67 -6.67
C TYR A 244 -7.31 -20.78 -7.12
N ALA A 245 -7.26 -20.95 -8.44
CA ALA A 245 -6.35 -21.85 -9.13
C ALA A 245 -5.93 -21.22 -10.45
N GLY A 246 -4.67 -21.39 -10.84
CA GLY A 246 -4.13 -20.78 -12.04
C GLY A 246 -2.97 -21.56 -12.66
N ASN A 247 -2.58 -21.10 -13.85
CA ASN A 247 -1.46 -21.59 -14.64
C ASN A 247 -0.53 -20.42 -15.02
N PRO A 248 0.81 -20.51 -14.83
CA PRO A 248 1.55 -21.54 -14.09
C PRO A 248 1.03 -21.75 -12.67
N ASP A 249 1.42 -22.86 -12.02
CA ASP A 249 0.80 -23.30 -10.76
C ASP A 249 0.60 -22.15 -9.78
N ASN A 250 -0.65 -21.84 -9.47
CA ASN A 250 -1.00 -20.80 -8.51
C ASN A 250 -2.31 -21.19 -7.86
N PHE A 251 -2.25 -21.82 -6.70
CA PHE A 251 -3.44 -22.28 -5.99
C PHE A 251 -3.40 -21.84 -4.55
N GLY A 252 -4.54 -21.37 -4.06
CA GLY A 252 -4.60 -20.87 -2.71
C GLY A 252 -6.02 -20.53 -2.29
N GLY A 253 -6.12 -20.13 -1.04
CA GLY A 253 -7.36 -19.71 -0.42
C GLY A 253 -7.11 -18.65 0.63
N ALA A 254 -8.09 -17.77 0.77
CA ALA A 254 -8.09 -16.74 1.80
C ALA A 254 -9.43 -16.76 2.54
N VAL A 255 -9.36 -16.61 3.86
CA VAL A 255 -10.51 -16.52 4.75
C VAL A 255 -10.40 -15.21 5.52
N SER A 256 -11.40 -14.36 5.36
CA SER A 256 -11.55 -13.11 6.09
C SER A 256 -12.80 -13.17 6.94
N LEU A 257 -12.65 -13.09 8.26
CA LEU A 257 -13.75 -13.11 9.21
C LEU A 257 -13.71 -11.87 10.09
N ASN A 258 -14.88 -11.33 10.40
CA ASN A 258 -15.06 -10.28 11.39
C ASN A 258 -16.31 -10.60 12.22
N LEU A 259 -16.16 -10.54 13.54
CA LEU A 259 -17.23 -10.67 14.51
C LEU A 259 -17.24 -9.44 15.41
N ARG A 260 -18.22 -8.56 15.20
CA ARG A 260 -18.41 -7.36 16.02
C ARG A 260 -19.57 -7.52 17.00
N ARG A 261 -19.31 -7.30 18.28
CA ARG A 261 -20.27 -7.14 19.38
C ARG A 261 -20.10 -5.75 19.99
N GLU A 262 -20.98 -5.37 20.93
CA GLU A 262 -20.99 -4.03 21.53
C GLU A 262 -19.65 -3.58 22.09
N LYS A 263 -18.96 -4.45 22.86
CA LYS A 263 -17.68 -4.12 23.53
C LYS A 263 -16.44 -4.77 22.91
N LEU A 264 -16.63 -5.61 21.90
CA LEU A 264 -15.55 -6.42 21.34
C LEU A 264 -15.72 -6.56 19.84
N ASN A 265 -14.65 -6.37 19.09
CA ASN A 265 -14.56 -6.68 17.68
C ASN A 265 -13.40 -7.64 17.46
N PHE A 266 -13.67 -8.83 16.94
CA PHE A 266 -12.66 -9.83 16.58
C PHE A 266 -12.54 -9.90 15.06
N PHE A 267 -11.33 -9.87 14.53
CA PHE A 267 -11.09 -10.01 13.11
C PHE A 267 -9.94 -10.96 12.83
N THR A 268 -10.04 -11.68 11.72
CA THR A 268 -8.94 -12.51 11.21
C THR A 268 -8.91 -12.50 9.69
N ASN A 269 -7.70 -12.50 9.15
CA ASN A 269 -7.42 -12.71 7.73
C ASN A 269 -6.35 -13.79 7.62
N THR A 270 -6.71 -14.97 7.13
CA THR A 270 -5.81 -16.11 6.98
C THR A 270 -5.74 -16.51 5.52
N THR A 271 -4.53 -16.66 5.01
CA THR A 271 -4.25 -17.02 3.61
C THR A 271 -3.28 -18.18 3.57
N TYR A 272 -3.54 -19.10 2.66
CA TYR A 272 -2.59 -20.12 2.25
C TYR A 272 -2.45 -20.05 0.73
N ARG A 273 -1.22 -20.17 0.25
CA ARG A 273 -0.91 -20.14 -1.18
C ARG A 273 0.25 -21.07 -1.47
N TYR A 274 0.12 -21.81 -2.55
CA TYR A 274 1.23 -22.41 -3.26
C TYR A 274 1.32 -21.75 -4.63
N ARG A 275 2.53 -21.45 -5.07
CA ARG A 275 2.77 -20.86 -6.36
C ARG A 275 4.07 -21.38 -6.96
N ASN A 276 4.09 -21.54 -8.28
CA ASN A 276 5.28 -21.64 -9.09
C ASN A 276 5.38 -20.40 -9.99
N GLY A 277 6.47 -19.64 -9.88
CA GLY A 277 6.79 -18.51 -10.75
C GLY A 277 7.93 -18.83 -11.73
N PRO A 278 7.65 -19.50 -12.87
CA PRO A 278 8.68 -19.74 -13.87
C PRO A 278 9.12 -18.41 -14.49
N GLY A 279 10.42 -18.25 -14.67
CA GLY A 279 11.03 -17.05 -15.22
C GLY A 279 12.21 -17.37 -16.14
N ASN A 280 12.64 -16.37 -16.91
CA ASN A 280 13.70 -16.52 -17.90
C ASN A 280 14.66 -15.34 -17.83
N ALA A 281 15.96 -15.58 -18.07
CA ALA A 281 16.91 -14.53 -18.40
C ALA A 281 17.77 -14.90 -19.60
N LEU A 282 18.22 -13.86 -20.30
CA LEU A 282 19.24 -13.92 -21.32
C LEU A 282 20.30 -12.88 -20.97
N PHE A 283 21.57 -13.26 -21.05
CA PHE A 283 22.69 -12.34 -20.94
C PHE A 283 23.61 -12.58 -22.14
N GLU A 284 23.93 -11.52 -22.87
CA GLU A 284 24.87 -11.53 -23.98
C GLU A 284 25.91 -10.46 -23.70
N GLN A 285 27.18 -10.80 -23.81
CA GLN A 285 28.28 -9.90 -23.54
C GLN A 285 29.34 -10.02 -24.63
N GLU A 286 29.80 -8.87 -25.10
CA GLU A 286 30.96 -8.69 -25.97
C GLU A 286 32.05 -7.98 -25.16
N ASN A 287 33.23 -8.60 -25.11
CA ASN A 287 34.39 -8.03 -24.43
C ASN A 287 35.36 -7.46 -25.46
N PHE A 288 35.88 -6.27 -25.19
CA PHE A 288 36.87 -5.59 -26.02
C PHE A 288 38.29 -5.75 -25.45
N ASP A 289 39.29 -5.74 -26.31
CA ASP A 289 40.70 -5.60 -25.94
C ASP A 289 41.07 -4.12 -25.74
N ASP A 290 42.31 -3.85 -25.30
CA ASP A 290 42.83 -2.50 -25.07
C ASP A 290 42.82 -1.60 -26.33
N ASN A 291 42.71 -2.20 -27.53
CA ASN A 291 42.62 -1.47 -28.80
C ASN A 291 41.16 -1.24 -29.25
N GLY A 292 40.19 -1.70 -28.45
CA GLY A 292 38.75 -1.64 -28.75
C GLY A 292 38.28 -2.69 -29.75
N ASN A 293 39.10 -3.70 -30.10
CA ASN A 293 38.66 -4.82 -30.94
C ASN A 293 37.95 -5.86 -30.09
N THR A 294 37.04 -6.63 -30.69
CA THR A 294 36.39 -7.74 -30.00
C THR A 294 37.40 -8.82 -29.62
N ARG A 295 37.47 -9.13 -28.33
CA ARG A 295 38.29 -10.21 -27.76
C ARG A 295 37.53 -11.52 -27.74
N ASN A 296 36.31 -11.52 -27.20
CA ASN A 296 35.48 -12.71 -27.04
C ASN A 296 33.99 -12.33 -26.83
N TYR A 297 33.12 -13.36 -26.87
CA TYR A 297 31.71 -13.24 -26.53
C TYR A 297 31.33 -14.21 -25.42
N GLN A 298 30.33 -13.83 -24.62
CA GLN A 298 29.73 -14.68 -23.59
C GLN A 298 28.21 -14.63 -23.69
N ASN A 299 27.57 -15.79 -23.63
CA ASN A 299 26.12 -15.91 -23.61
C ASN A 299 25.70 -16.77 -22.41
N GLU A 300 24.69 -16.32 -21.67
CA GLU A 300 24.03 -17.10 -20.63
C GLU A 300 22.53 -17.14 -20.87
N ILE A 301 21.96 -18.34 -20.81
CA ILE A 301 20.52 -18.55 -20.84
C ILE A 301 20.13 -19.13 -19.48
N ARG A 302 19.26 -18.43 -18.76
CA ARG A 302 18.84 -18.81 -17.41
C ARG A 302 17.36 -19.15 -17.38
N LYS A 303 17.02 -20.27 -16.75
CA LYS A 303 15.64 -20.66 -16.43
C LYS A 303 15.47 -20.74 -14.93
N TYR A 304 14.42 -20.11 -14.43
CA TYR A 304 14.07 -20.10 -13.03
C TYR A 304 12.78 -20.89 -12.82
N ASP A 305 12.75 -21.73 -11.79
CA ASP A 305 11.54 -22.32 -11.22
C ASP A 305 11.53 -21.92 -9.73
N ARG A 306 10.58 -21.08 -9.34
CA ARG A 306 10.46 -20.51 -7.98
C ARG A 306 9.18 -21.00 -7.36
N LYS A 307 9.27 -22.04 -6.54
CA LYS A 307 8.13 -22.60 -5.83
C LYS A 307 8.06 -21.96 -4.46
N ASP A 308 6.88 -21.50 -4.09
CA ASP A 308 6.63 -20.88 -2.79
C ASP A 308 5.38 -21.50 -2.17
N LYS A 309 5.49 -21.89 -0.90
CA LYS A 309 4.38 -22.27 -0.02
C LYS A 309 4.31 -21.26 1.11
N SER A 310 3.37 -20.33 1.01
CA SER A 310 3.18 -19.29 2.02
C SER A 310 1.90 -19.52 2.83
N PHE A 311 1.99 -19.34 4.14
CA PHE A 311 0.88 -19.21 5.07
C PHE A 311 1.00 -17.87 5.79
N ASN A 312 -0.07 -17.09 5.80
CA ASN A 312 -0.09 -15.80 6.49
C ASN A 312 -1.42 -15.65 7.25
N THR A 313 -1.36 -15.28 8.52
CA THR A 313 -2.54 -14.98 9.33
C THR A 313 -2.37 -13.69 10.11
N ASN A 314 -3.38 -12.84 10.06
CA ASN A 314 -3.53 -11.70 10.96
C ASN A 314 -4.74 -11.99 11.86
N ILE A 315 -4.55 -11.99 13.16
CA ILE A 315 -5.60 -12.17 14.16
C ILE A 315 -5.59 -10.94 15.05
N GLY A 316 -6.72 -10.27 15.19
CA GLY A 316 -6.82 -9.10 16.05
C GLY A 316 -8.12 -9.01 16.82
N PHE A 317 -8.04 -8.29 17.93
CA PHE A 317 -9.17 -7.97 18.78
C PHE A 317 -9.12 -6.49 19.16
N GLU A 318 -10.26 -5.84 19.03
CA GLU A 318 -10.49 -4.47 19.46
C GLU A 318 -11.48 -4.48 20.61
N PHE A 319 -11.06 -3.90 21.73
CA PHE A 319 -11.85 -3.77 22.94
C PHE A 319 -12.27 -2.31 23.11
N PHE A 320 -13.58 -2.06 23.10
CA PHE A 320 -14.14 -0.73 23.33
C PHE A 320 -14.25 -0.51 24.84
N LEU A 321 -13.37 0.35 25.39
CA LEU A 321 -13.37 0.70 26.81
C LEU A 321 -14.60 1.53 27.17
N ASP A 322 -14.93 2.47 26.29
CA ASP A 322 -16.13 3.31 26.29
C ASP A 322 -16.47 3.68 24.82
N GLU A 323 -17.49 4.51 24.62
CA GLU A 323 -17.92 4.93 23.26
C GLU A 323 -16.84 5.72 22.50
N ASN A 324 -15.86 6.27 23.22
CA ASN A 324 -14.85 7.17 22.72
C ASN A 324 -13.42 6.61 22.81
N SER A 325 -13.23 5.38 23.30
CA SER A 325 -11.90 4.81 23.48
C SER A 325 -11.85 3.34 23.16
N SER A 326 -10.84 2.93 22.41
CA SER A 326 -10.60 1.52 22.10
C SER A 326 -9.13 1.15 22.24
N ILE A 327 -8.91 -0.12 22.55
CA ILE A 327 -7.61 -0.76 22.48
C ILE A 327 -7.70 -1.86 21.42
N THR A 328 -6.91 -1.75 20.37
CA THR A 328 -6.78 -2.78 19.33
C THR A 328 -5.44 -3.50 19.49
N ASN A 329 -5.50 -4.82 19.55
CA ASN A 329 -4.34 -5.69 19.51
C ASN A 329 -4.40 -6.52 18.23
N SER A 330 -3.27 -6.74 17.59
CA SER A 330 -3.16 -7.67 16.45
C SER A 330 -1.86 -8.44 16.49
N LEU A 331 -1.93 -9.70 16.10
CA LEU A 331 -0.81 -10.58 15.86
C LEU A 331 -0.83 -10.99 14.38
N VAL A 332 0.26 -10.70 13.67
CA VAL A 332 0.51 -11.21 12.33
C VAL A 332 1.56 -12.31 12.46
N PHE A 333 1.28 -13.44 11.82
CA PHE A 333 2.20 -14.55 11.67
C PHE A 333 2.25 -14.94 10.19
N GLY A 334 3.42 -14.81 9.59
CA GLY A 334 3.72 -15.22 8.23
C GLY A 334 4.78 -16.31 8.23
N ARG A 335 4.65 -17.27 7.32
CA ARG A 335 5.67 -18.29 7.07
C ARG A 335 5.69 -18.61 5.58
N SER A 336 6.87 -18.63 4.99
CA SER A 336 7.10 -19.08 3.62
C SER A 336 8.16 -20.16 3.56
N ASN A 337 7.97 -21.09 2.64
CA ASN A 337 8.93 -22.13 2.33
C ASN A 337 9.09 -22.14 0.81
N GLY A 338 10.26 -21.68 0.35
CA GLY A 338 10.64 -21.60 -1.04
C GLY A 338 11.52 -22.78 -1.46
N ASP A 339 11.24 -23.34 -2.64
CA ASP A 339 12.14 -24.25 -3.34
C ASP A 339 12.50 -23.60 -4.68
N ASN A 340 13.66 -22.95 -4.76
CA ASN A 340 14.12 -22.19 -5.91
C ASN A 340 15.16 -23.00 -6.70
N THR A 341 14.99 -23.08 -8.01
CA THR A 341 16.01 -23.67 -8.89
C THR A 341 16.36 -22.74 -10.04
N VAL A 342 17.65 -22.73 -10.38
CA VAL A 342 18.19 -21.97 -11.49
C VAL A 342 19.04 -22.89 -12.35
N ALA A 343 18.64 -23.06 -13.61
CA ALA A 343 19.46 -23.71 -14.62
C ALA A 343 20.09 -22.64 -15.52
N VAL A 344 21.40 -22.69 -15.68
CA VAL A 344 22.18 -21.76 -16.50
C VAL A 344 22.96 -22.54 -17.55
N ASP A 345 22.68 -22.25 -18.82
CA ASP A 345 23.52 -22.67 -19.93
C ASP A 345 24.47 -21.51 -20.29
N PHE A 346 25.77 -21.69 -20.07
CA PHE A 346 26.82 -20.71 -20.32
C PHE A 346 27.64 -21.10 -21.55
N PHE A 347 27.91 -20.12 -22.42
CA PHE A 347 28.72 -20.27 -23.62
C PHE A 347 29.74 -19.14 -23.72
N ASN A 348 31.00 -19.48 -23.93
CA ASN A 348 32.04 -18.53 -24.30
C ASN A 348 32.50 -18.80 -25.74
N PHE A 349 32.77 -17.72 -26.48
CA PHE A 349 33.25 -17.79 -27.86
C PHE A 349 34.47 -16.89 -28.07
N ASP A 350 35.34 -17.25 -29.01
CA ASP A 350 36.41 -16.37 -29.47
C ASP A 350 35.87 -15.16 -30.27
N ALA A 351 36.76 -14.27 -30.71
CA ALA A 351 36.41 -13.11 -31.53
C ALA A 351 35.70 -13.45 -32.86
N ASN A 352 35.85 -14.68 -33.38
CA ASN A 352 35.21 -15.17 -34.61
C ASN A 352 33.90 -15.93 -34.34
N ARG A 353 33.42 -15.96 -33.09
CA ARG A 353 32.26 -16.74 -32.61
C ARG A 353 32.43 -18.26 -32.70
N ASN A 354 33.65 -18.78 -32.65
CA ASN A 354 33.86 -20.21 -32.40
C ASN A 354 33.70 -20.50 -30.91
N PRO A 355 32.92 -21.54 -30.52
CA PRO A 355 32.75 -21.88 -29.11
C PRO A 355 34.09 -22.34 -28.52
N THR A 356 34.46 -21.77 -27.37
CA THR A 356 35.68 -22.15 -26.64
C THR A 356 35.37 -22.93 -25.38
N ILE A 357 34.32 -22.53 -24.65
CA ILE A 357 33.90 -23.17 -23.41
C ILE A 357 32.38 -23.20 -23.40
N GLN A 358 31.81 -24.32 -22.97
CA GLN A 358 30.39 -24.45 -22.67
C GLN A 358 30.23 -25.04 -21.27
N ARG A 359 29.31 -24.51 -20.47
CA ARG A 359 29.08 -25.00 -19.10
C ARG A 359 27.60 -25.05 -18.77
N ASN A 360 27.26 -25.99 -17.91
CA ASN A 360 25.96 -26.03 -17.25
C ASN A 360 26.16 -25.78 -15.76
N ARG A 361 25.49 -24.76 -15.25
CA ARG A 361 25.40 -24.48 -13.81
C ARG A 361 23.98 -24.73 -13.35
N PHE A 362 23.84 -25.45 -12.25
CA PHE A 362 22.55 -25.73 -11.63
C PHE A 362 22.61 -25.35 -10.15
N THR A 363 21.69 -24.48 -9.75
CA THR A 363 21.52 -24.03 -8.37
C THR A 363 20.21 -24.56 -7.84
N THR A 364 20.25 -25.15 -6.66
CA THR A 364 19.08 -25.50 -5.83
C THR A 364 19.17 -24.71 -4.55
N GLU A 365 18.11 -24.01 -4.20
CA GLU A 365 18.04 -23.17 -3.02
C GLU A 365 16.76 -23.49 -2.27
N ASP A 366 16.92 -23.82 -0.99
CA ASP A 366 15.81 -23.92 -0.04
C ASP A 366 15.77 -22.62 0.75
N GLU A 367 14.61 -21.97 0.79
CA GLU A 367 14.39 -20.67 1.43
C GLU A 367 13.32 -20.81 2.51
N PHE A 368 13.59 -20.29 3.71
CA PHE A 368 12.67 -20.31 4.82
C PHE A 368 12.50 -18.93 5.44
N GLU A 369 11.31 -18.37 5.25
CA GLU A 369 10.93 -17.10 5.86
C GLU A 369 9.93 -17.34 7.01
N GLU A 370 10.13 -16.66 8.14
CA GLU A 370 9.14 -16.55 9.22
C GLU A 370 9.04 -15.12 9.72
N GLU A 371 7.82 -14.62 9.92
CA GLU A 371 7.57 -13.26 10.37
C GLU A 371 6.53 -13.26 11.50
N VAL A 372 6.86 -12.60 12.60
CA VAL A 372 5.96 -12.40 13.74
C VAL A 372 5.89 -10.92 14.08
N GLN A 373 4.71 -10.34 13.93
CA GLN A 373 4.46 -8.94 14.29
C GLN A 373 3.34 -8.83 15.32
N TYR A 374 3.64 -8.22 16.45
CA TYR A 374 2.65 -7.77 17.43
C TYR A 374 2.40 -6.28 17.28
N SER A 375 1.14 -5.86 17.36
CA SER A 375 0.77 -4.44 17.35
C SER A 375 -0.28 -4.14 18.40
N LEU A 376 -0.07 -3.03 19.10
CA LEU A 376 -0.98 -2.45 20.07
C LEU A 376 -1.31 -1.02 19.61
N ASN A 377 -2.60 -0.72 19.53
CA ASN A 377 -3.10 0.61 19.27
C ASN A 377 -4.08 0.99 20.38
N TYR A 378 -3.91 2.19 20.91
CA TYR A 378 -4.88 2.83 21.78
C TYR A 378 -5.37 4.11 21.10
N GLN A 379 -6.67 4.28 21.02
CA GLN A 379 -7.29 5.51 20.55
C GLN A 379 -8.19 6.07 21.65
N LYS A 380 -8.05 7.36 21.92
CA LYS A 380 -9.01 8.15 22.70
C LYS A 380 -9.52 9.30 21.86
N LYS A 381 -10.82 9.32 21.62
CA LYS A 381 -11.56 10.47 21.11
C LYS A 381 -12.06 11.28 22.30
N PHE A 382 -11.99 12.59 22.18
CA PHE A 382 -12.54 13.50 23.16
C PHE A 382 -13.86 14.10 22.62
N ASP A 383 -14.51 14.94 23.42
CA ASP A 383 -15.88 15.41 23.12
C ASP A 383 -16.01 16.37 21.92
N LYS A 384 -14.89 16.83 21.34
CA LYS A 384 -14.88 17.66 20.13
C LYS A 384 -14.63 16.80 18.89
N ASP A 385 -15.41 17.03 17.83
CA ASP A 385 -15.18 16.41 16.53
C ASP A 385 -13.71 16.58 16.08
N GLY A 386 -13.00 15.46 15.92
CA GLY A 386 -11.60 15.42 15.51
C GLY A 386 -10.56 15.56 16.64
N HIS A 387 -10.95 15.77 17.89
CA HIS A 387 -10.00 15.80 19.01
C HIS A 387 -9.65 14.37 19.42
N GLU A 388 -8.42 13.95 19.17
CA GLU A 388 -7.98 12.59 19.45
C GLU A 388 -6.54 12.49 19.96
N LEU A 389 -6.29 11.42 20.71
CA LEU A 389 -4.97 10.95 21.12
C LEU A 389 -4.83 9.51 20.65
N THR A 390 -3.76 9.21 19.93
CA THR A 390 -3.41 7.86 19.50
C THR A 390 -2.06 7.46 20.07
N PHE A 391 -1.97 6.24 20.57
CA PHE A 391 -0.73 5.61 20.95
C PHE A 391 -0.59 4.29 20.22
N ASP A 392 0.56 4.09 19.60
CA ASP A 392 0.86 2.94 18.78
C ASP A 392 2.19 2.33 19.18
N TYR A 393 2.18 1.02 19.42
CA TYR A 393 3.36 0.22 19.63
C TYR A 393 3.34 -0.97 18.67
N GLN A 394 4.47 -1.25 18.04
CA GLN A 394 4.64 -2.40 17.18
C GLN A 394 6.00 -3.02 17.44
N TYR A 395 6.03 -4.34 17.53
CA TYR A 395 7.23 -5.15 17.59
C TYR A 395 7.12 -6.17 16.47
N SER A 396 8.16 -6.30 15.66
CA SER A 396 8.25 -7.34 14.66
C SER A 396 9.60 -8.05 14.70
N LYS A 397 9.56 -9.34 14.40
CA LYS A 397 10.74 -10.16 14.17
C LYS A 397 10.52 -10.97 12.91
N GLY A 398 11.40 -10.77 11.93
CA GLY A 398 11.51 -11.58 10.73
C GLY A 398 12.80 -12.40 10.75
N THR A 399 12.74 -13.61 10.23
CA THR A 399 13.91 -14.43 9.91
C THR A 399 13.80 -14.93 8.48
N ASP A 400 14.93 -14.97 7.79
CA ASP A 400 15.06 -15.46 6.44
C ASP A 400 16.33 -16.31 6.35
N ASP A 401 16.16 -17.60 6.10
CA ASP A 401 17.24 -18.58 6.01
C ASP A 401 17.28 -19.16 4.58
N GLU A 402 18.36 -18.90 3.84
CA GLU A 402 18.62 -19.42 2.50
C GLU A 402 19.79 -20.43 2.52
N ASP A 403 19.58 -21.62 1.95
CA ASP A 403 20.60 -22.63 1.73
C ASP A 403 20.69 -22.96 0.24
N SER A 404 21.71 -22.42 -0.43
CA SER A 404 21.89 -22.63 -1.87
C SER A 404 23.09 -23.54 -2.13
N VAL A 405 22.86 -24.60 -2.91
CA VAL A 405 23.88 -25.50 -3.43
C VAL A 405 24.03 -25.27 -4.93
N ILE A 406 25.27 -25.09 -5.37
CA ILE A 406 25.61 -24.74 -6.74
C ILE A 406 26.56 -25.79 -7.30
N SER A 407 26.13 -26.40 -8.40
CA SER A 407 26.94 -27.38 -9.15
C SER A 407 27.22 -26.85 -10.55
N GLU A 408 28.44 -27.07 -11.05
CA GLU A 408 28.86 -26.61 -12.38
C GLU A 408 29.65 -27.70 -13.11
N VAL A 409 29.35 -27.89 -14.40
CA VAL A 409 30.02 -28.86 -15.26
C VAL A 409 30.45 -28.18 -16.55
N ILE A 410 31.73 -28.35 -16.91
CA ILE A 410 32.26 -27.96 -18.22
C ILE A 410 31.89 -29.05 -19.23
N LEU A 411 31.12 -28.66 -20.25
CA LEU A 411 30.66 -29.53 -21.32
C LEU A 411 31.76 -29.76 -22.37
N GLY A 412 31.72 -30.92 -23.04
CA GLY A 412 32.80 -31.41 -23.91
C GLY A 412 33.60 -32.49 -23.19
N ASP A 413 34.39 -32.09 -22.19
CA ASP A 413 35.23 -32.99 -21.39
C ASP A 413 34.49 -33.59 -20.17
N ASN A 414 33.31 -33.09 -19.85
CA ASN A 414 32.48 -33.52 -18.73
C ASN A 414 33.21 -33.40 -17.37
N ILE A 415 33.91 -32.29 -17.18
CA ILE A 415 34.64 -31.96 -15.95
C ILE A 415 33.66 -31.29 -14.97
N ALA A 416 33.40 -31.93 -13.84
CA ALA A 416 32.66 -31.32 -12.73
C ALA A 416 33.60 -30.42 -11.92
N LEU A 417 33.17 -29.19 -11.67
CA LEU A 417 33.86 -28.28 -10.75
C LEU A 417 33.44 -28.57 -9.30
N ASP A 418 34.19 -28.03 -8.35
CA ASP A 418 33.84 -28.11 -6.94
C ASP A 418 32.42 -27.58 -6.70
N THR A 419 31.65 -28.27 -5.85
CA THR A 419 30.30 -27.83 -5.49
C THR A 419 30.40 -26.68 -4.51
N GLU A 420 29.88 -25.52 -4.89
CA GLU A 420 29.81 -24.35 -4.02
C GLU A 420 28.54 -24.39 -3.18
N LYS A 421 28.60 -23.84 -1.96
CA LYS A 421 27.45 -23.67 -1.08
C LYS A 421 27.45 -22.29 -0.45
N THR A 422 26.28 -21.68 -0.38
CA THR A 422 26.01 -20.44 0.35
C THR A 422 24.95 -20.68 1.42
N LEU A 423 25.19 -20.13 2.60
CA LEU A 423 24.22 -20.04 3.69
C LEU A 423 24.01 -18.55 3.98
N ASN A 424 22.77 -18.10 3.99
CA ASN A 424 22.42 -16.74 4.37
C ASN A 424 21.36 -16.82 5.46
N ALA A 425 21.69 -16.38 6.67
CA ALA A 425 20.75 -16.33 7.78
C ALA A 425 20.55 -14.87 8.20
N GLU A 426 19.37 -14.34 7.95
CA GLU A 426 19.00 -12.97 8.28
C GLU A 426 18.01 -12.94 9.44
N THR A 427 18.21 -12.04 10.38
CA THR A 427 17.24 -11.72 11.44
C THR A 427 17.04 -10.22 11.51
N GLN A 428 15.80 -9.79 11.32
CA GLN A 428 15.40 -8.40 11.48
C GLN A 428 14.47 -8.24 12.67
N ILE A 429 14.81 -7.34 13.58
CA ILE A 429 13.95 -6.91 14.68
C ILE A 429 13.64 -5.43 14.50
N THR A 430 12.36 -5.07 14.48
CA THR A 430 11.90 -3.69 14.33
C THR A 430 10.93 -3.34 15.45
N GLN A 431 11.14 -2.18 16.08
CA GLN A 431 10.23 -1.62 17.07
C GLN A 431 9.80 -0.22 16.65
N LEU A 432 8.50 0.05 16.76
CA LEU A 432 7.90 1.36 16.52
C LEU A 432 7.14 1.79 17.77
N LEU A 433 7.38 3.03 18.19
CA LEU A 433 6.56 3.73 19.17
C LEU A 433 6.11 5.05 18.56
N GLN A 434 4.81 5.29 18.53
CA GLN A 434 4.23 6.51 17.99
C GLN A 434 3.13 7.04 18.91
N LEU A 435 3.13 8.35 19.10
CA LEU A 435 2.17 9.08 19.93
C LEU A 435 1.75 10.32 19.16
N ASP A 436 0.47 10.43 18.81
CA ASP A 436 -0.05 11.57 18.07
C ASP A 436 -1.22 12.20 18.84
N TYR A 437 -1.19 13.52 18.96
CA TYR A 437 -2.22 14.32 19.61
C TYR A 437 -2.76 15.36 18.64
N VAL A 438 -4.06 15.32 18.37
CA VAL A 438 -4.76 16.20 17.45
C VAL A 438 -5.76 17.05 18.23
N LEU A 439 -5.63 18.36 18.14
CA LEU A 439 -6.49 19.34 18.78
C LEU A 439 -7.16 20.27 17.76
N PRO A 440 -8.46 20.08 17.45
CA PRO A 440 -9.24 21.03 16.70
C PRO A 440 -9.60 22.27 17.54
N PHE A 441 -9.54 23.44 16.92
CA PHE A 441 -9.85 24.73 17.54
C PHE A 441 -10.39 25.75 16.51
N GLY A 442 -10.88 26.89 17.01
CA GLY A 442 -11.56 27.91 16.20
C GLY A 442 -13.08 27.72 16.11
N SER A 443 -13.77 28.66 15.45
CA SER A 443 -15.20 28.51 15.13
C SER A 443 -15.38 27.29 14.22
N ASP A 444 -16.34 26.42 14.57
CA ASP A 444 -16.67 25.20 13.82
C ASP A 444 -15.47 24.27 13.55
N ASN A 445 -14.46 24.27 14.44
CA ASN A 445 -13.26 23.44 14.33
C ASN A 445 -12.44 23.64 13.03
N GLN A 446 -12.53 24.81 12.39
CA GLN A 446 -11.83 25.09 11.11
C GLN A 446 -10.30 25.08 11.18
N SER A 447 -9.69 24.95 12.37
CA SER A 447 -8.25 24.86 12.57
C SER A 447 -7.88 23.64 13.42
N GLN A 448 -6.69 23.10 13.18
CA GLN A 448 -6.20 21.88 13.82
C GLN A 448 -4.73 22.07 14.20
N PHE A 449 -4.40 21.79 15.45
CA PHE A 449 -3.03 21.69 15.94
C PHE A 449 -2.70 20.22 16.14
N GLU A 450 -1.53 19.81 15.72
CA GLU A 450 -1.04 18.45 15.94
C GLU A 450 0.38 18.46 16.50
N LEU A 451 0.61 17.54 17.41
CA LEU A 451 1.87 17.28 18.07
C LEU A 451 2.07 15.78 18.11
N GLY A 452 3.26 15.31 17.73
CA GLY A 452 3.55 13.90 17.85
C GLY A 452 5.01 13.56 18.05
N TYR A 453 5.21 12.31 18.47
CA TYR A 453 6.49 11.68 18.68
C TYR A 453 6.51 10.34 17.94
N ARG A 454 7.65 10.01 17.33
CA ARG A 454 7.87 8.73 16.69
C ARG A 454 9.29 8.23 16.93
N GLY A 455 9.41 7.04 17.50
CA GLY A 455 10.66 6.29 17.63
C GLY A 455 10.63 5.03 16.77
N THR A 456 11.67 4.80 15.98
CA THR A 456 11.85 3.58 15.18
C THR A 456 13.22 3.00 15.50
N PHE A 457 13.25 1.73 15.88
CA PHE A 457 14.45 1.03 16.32
C PHE A 457 14.59 -0.26 15.52
N ASN A 458 15.56 -0.29 14.63
CA ASN A 458 15.83 -1.40 13.72
C ASN A 458 17.13 -2.07 14.12
N ASN A 459 17.13 -3.39 14.13
CA ASN A 459 18.33 -4.21 14.27
C ASN A 459 18.26 -5.35 13.25
N ASN A 460 19.21 -5.37 12.33
CA ASN A 460 19.30 -6.35 11.28
C ASN A 460 20.64 -7.06 11.40
N ASN A 461 20.60 -8.38 11.54
CA ASN A 461 21.76 -9.25 11.53
C ASN A 461 21.71 -10.12 10.28
N THR A 462 22.80 -10.18 9.53
CA THR A 462 22.94 -10.99 8.32
C THR A 462 24.22 -11.80 8.47
N ASP A 463 24.09 -13.11 8.67
CA ASP A 463 25.20 -14.06 8.70
C ASP A 463 25.29 -14.76 7.34
N PHE A 464 26.26 -14.34 6.52
CA PHE A 464 26.50 -14.91 5.21
C PHE A 464 27.76 -15.78 5.24
N ASP A 465 27.62 -17.05 4.85
CA ASP A 465 28.72 -17.99 4.75
C ASP A 465 28.80 -18.59 3.34
N PHE A 466 30.00 -18.60 2.77
CA PHE A 466 30.30 -19.20 1.48
C PHE A 466 31.41 -20.24 1.66
N GLY A 467 31.35 -21.34 0.92
CA GLY A 467 32.41 -22.33 0.93
C GLY A 467 32.21 -23.45 -0.09
N ILE A 468 33.09 -24.44 -0.01
CA ILE A 468 33.05 -25.64 -0.86
C ILE A 468 32.39 -26.79 -0.10
N LEU A 469 31.39 -27.41 -0.71
CA LEU A 469 30.76 -28.65 -0.25
C LEU A 469 31.53 -29.84 -0.85
N GLN A 470 32.21 -30.59 0.02
CA GLN A 470 32.96 -31.78 -0.39
C GLN A 470 32.04 -32.98 -0.62
N ASP A 471 32.50 -33.96 -1.40
CA ASP A 471 31.77 -35.21 -1.70
C ASP A 471 31.36 -36.01 -0.47
N ASN A 472 32.07 -35.86 0.66
CA ASN A 472 31.75 -36.51 1.93
C ASN A 472 30.65 -35.78 2.73
N GLY A 473 30.10 -34.68 2.20
CA GLY A 473 29.09 -33.82 2.82
C GLY A 473 29.66 -32.76 3.77
N ALA A 474 30.98 -32.64 3.91
CA ALA A 474 31.60 -31.59 4.73
C ALA A 474 31.58 -30.24 4.00
N PHE A 475 31.07 -29.21 4.67
CA PHE A 475 31.12 -27.83 4.20
C PHE A 475 32.37 -27.13 4.74
N ASN A 476 33.22 -26.66 3.83
CA ASN A 476 34.44 -25.94 4.16
C ASN A 476 34.28 -24.45 3.83
N SER A 477 33.92 -23.66 4.85
CA SER A 477 33.75 -22.20 4.77
C SER A 477 35.04 -21.49 4.33
N ASP A 478 34.90 -20.50 3.46
CA ASP A 478 35.97 -19.60 3.03
C ASP A 478 35.78 -18.22 3.70
N PRO A 479 36.56 -17.90 4.76
CA PRO A 479 36.40 -16.66 5.52
C PRO A 479 36.67 -15.39 4.69
N ASN A 480 37.22 -15.48 3.48
CA ASN A 480 37.37 -14.32 2.59
C ASN A 480 36.06 -13.89 1.93
N PHE A 481 35.06 -14.77 1.90
CA PHE A 481 33.74 -14.51 1.30
C PHE A 481 32.59 -14.68 2.29
N SER A 482 32.89 -14.88 3.57
CA SER A 482 31.92 -15.05 4.66
C SER A 482 32.01 -13.92 5.67
N ASN A 483 30.86 -13.40 6.11
CA ASN A 483 30.80 -12.38 7.15
C ASN A 483 29.43 -12.27 7.82
N GLU A 484 29.46 -11.98 9.12
CA GLU A 484 28.30 -11.54 9.88
C GLU A 484 28.26 -10.00 9.97
N LEU A 485 27.19 -9.39 9.45
CA LEU A 485 26.91 -7.96 9.47
C LEU A 485 25.80 -7.67 10.49
N ASN A 486 26.08 -6.77 11.43
CA ASN A 486 25.13 -6.26 12.41
C ASN A 486 24.86 -4.77 12.14
N TYR A 487 23.65 -4.45 11.68
CA TYR A 487 23.19 -3.10 11.36
C TYR A 487 22.12 -2.66 12.37
N LYS A 488 22.43 -1.61 13.14
CA LYS A 488 21.50 -0.99 14.09
C LYS A 488 21.18 0.42 13.65
N GLU A 489 19.90 0.76 13.63
CA GLU A 489 19.43 2.11 13.30
C GLU A 489 18.36 2.54 14.28
N TYR A 490 18.64 3.60 15.05
CA TYR A 490 17.73 4.19 16.00
C TYR A 490 17.38 5.61 15.56
N VAL A 491 16.11 5.83 15.25
CA VAL A 491 15.59 7.14 14.81
C VAL A 491 14.53 7.61 15.79
N ASN A 492 14.78 8.75 16.42
CA ASN A 492 13.83 9.43 17.29
C ASN A 492 13.39 10.73 16.65
N ALA A 493 12.09 10.99 16.63
CA ALA A 493 11.52 12.15 15.98
C ALA A 493 10.42 12.80 16.81
N ALA A 494 10.38 14.12 16.75
CA ALA A 494 9.28 14.93 17.25
C ALA A 494 8.81 15.86 16.14
N TYR A 495 7.51 16.09 16.06
CA TYR A 495 6.94 16.94 15.04
C TYR A 495 5.73 17.72 15.56
N THR A 496 5.45 18.83 14.88
CA THR A 496 4.23 19.60 15.08
C THR A 496 3.72 20.13 13.75
N GLN A 497 2.41 20.27 13.62
CA GLN A 497 1.79 20.90 12.47
C GLN A 497 0.54 21.69 12.84
N LEU A 498 0.24 22.70 12.03
CA LEU A 498 -0.88 23.62 12.18
C LEU A 498 -1.63 23.73 10.86
N GLY A 499 -2.88 23.26 10.86
CA GLY A 499 -3.81 23.34 9.75
C GLY A 499 -4.88 24.40 10.01
N THR A 500 -5.28 25.15 8.99
CA THR A 500 -6.43 26.06 9.05
C THR A 500 -7.10 26.17 7.69
N LYS A 501 -8.44 26.19 7.67
CA LYS A 501 -9.25 26.53 6.50
C LYS A 501 -9.98 27.84 6.76
N ILE A 502 -9.78 28.80 5.88
CA ILE A 502 -10.39 30.13 5.91
C ILE A 502 -11.09 30.33 4.57
N ASP A 503 -12.42 30.20 4.57
CA ASP A 503 -13.25 30.23 3.36
C ASP A 503 -12.74 29.21 2.32
N LYS A 504 -12.22 29.68 1.19
CA LYS A 504 -11.70 28.85 0.09
C LYS A 504 -10.23 28.47 0.22
N ILE A 505 -9.54 28.96 1.24
CA ILE A 505 -8.10 28.81 1.41
C ILE A 505 -7.83 27.81 2.53
N SER A 506 -7.07 26.76 2.23
CA SER A 506 -6.60 25.79 3.21
C SER A 506 -5.08 25.89 3.33
N ILE A 507 -4.55 25.93 4.55
CA ILE A 507 -3.11 26.05 4.84
C ILE A 507 -2.75 24.99 5.87
N LEU A 508 -1.68 24.23 5.62
CA LEU A 508 -1.08 23.30 6.58
C LEU A 508 0.43 23.50 6.60
N GLY A 509 0.96 23.95 7.73
CA GLY A 509 2.41 24.07 7.95
C GLY A 509 2.89 23.11 9.02
N GLY A 510 4.00 22.43 8.80
CA GLY A 510 4.55 21.46 9.75
C GLY A 510 6.07 21.48 9.83
N LEU A 511 6.60 21.09 10.98
CA LEU A 511 8.03 20.94 11.23
C LEU A 511 8.29 19.64 11.99
N ARG A 512 9.23 18.84 11.47
CA ARG A 512 9.72 17.62 12.09
C ARG A 512 11.22 17.69 12.33
N VAL A 513 11.67 17.17 13.46
CA VAL A 513 13.09 16.98 13.79
C VAL A 513 13.33 15.50 13.99
N GLU A 514 14.37 14.95 13.36
CA GLU A 514 14.81 13.58 13.57
C GLU A 514 16.26 13.55 14.05
N ALA A 515 16.52 12.75 15.08
CA ALA A 515 17.85 12.34 15.51
C ALA A 515 18.06 10.87 15.11
N SER A 516 19.11 10.58 14.36
CA SER A 516 19.47 9.24 13.91
C SER A 516 20.82 8.83 14.49
N ASP A 517 20.89 7.59 14.98
CA ASP A 517 22.07 6.91 15.50
C ASP A 517 22.18 5.56 14.77
N ILE A 518 23.23 5.40 13.97
CA ILE A 518 23.44 4.24 13.10
C ILE A 518 24.77 3.59 13.47
N GLU A 519 24.75 2.29 13.68
CA GLU A 519 25.93 1.46 13.95
C GLU A 519 25.98 0.29 12.96
N ILE A 520 27.13 0.12 12.32
CA ILE A 520 27.43 -0.93 11.36
C ILE A 520 28.62 -1.70 11.91
N GLU A 521 28.45 -2.98 12.21
CA GLU A 521 29.48 -3.85 12.79
C GLU A 521 29.70 -5.06 11.88
N LEU A 522 30.94 -5.26 11.43
CA LEU A 522 31.38 -6.43 10.68
C LEU A 522 32.15 -7.34 11.65
N LEU A 523 31.51 -8.39 12.14
CA LEU A 523 32.03 -9.16 13.27
C LEU A 523 33.31 -9.90 12.90
N ASN A 524 33.44 -10.40 11.68
CA ASN A 524 34.61 -11.18 11.26
C ASN A 524 35.90 -10.34 11.22
N ASN A 525 35.78 -9.04 10.93
CA ASN A 525 36.92 -8.12 10.83
C ASN A 525 37.06 -7.17 12.03
N ASN A 526 36.13 -7.21 13.00
CA ASN A 526 36.02 -6.27 14.13
C ASN A 526 35.96 -4.79 13.69
N GLU A 527 35.33 -4.49 12.56
CA GLU A 527 35.16 -3.12 12.07
C GLU A 527 33.81 -2.57 12.53
N ILE A 528 33.82 -1.38 13.14
CA ILE A 528 32.62 -0.68 13.58
C ILE A 528 32.59 0.73 12.97
N SER A 529 31.55 1.03 12.20
CA SER A 529 31.25 2.37 11.69
C SER A 529 30.03 2.95 12.40
N LYS A 530 30.10 4.22 12.80
CA LYS A 530 29.03 4.93 13.50
C LYS A 530 28.68 6.24 12.82
N LYS A 531 27.39 6.50 12.61
CA LYS A 531 26.89 7.73 11.96
C LYS A 531 25.75 8.34 12.76
N ASN A 532 25.98 9.55 13.28
CA ASN A 532 25.05 10.24 14.15
C ASN A 532 24.73 11.63 13.59
N TYR A 533 23.45 11.94 13.39
CA TYR A 533 23.03 13.22 12.83
C TYR A 533 21.64 13.66 13.29
N VAL A 534 21.40 14.97 13.26
CA VAL A 534 20.09 15.59 13.54
C VAL A 534 19.67 16.43 12.35
N ASN A 535 18.45 16.20 11.85
CA ASN A 535 17.92 16.87 10.68
C ASN A 535 16.54 17.49 10.92
N TRP A 536 16.28 18.58 10.20
CA TRP A 536 15.00 19.32 10.24
C TRP A 536 14.27 19.16 8.90
N PHE A 537 12.98 18.85 8.97
CA PHE A 537 12.11 18.56 7.83
C PHE A 537 10.86 19.46 7.89
N PRO A 538 10.93 20.68 7.33
CA PRO A 538 9.75 21.53 7.17
C PRO A 538 8.83 21.01 6.07
N SER A 539 7.54 21.29 6.19
CA SER A 539 6.51 21.04 5.18
C SER A 539 5.49 22.17 5.15
N LEU A 540 4.97 22.49 3.97
CA LEU A 540 3.94 23.50 3.75
C LEU A 540 3.00 23.06 2.63
N PHE A 541 1.69 23.11 2.89
CA PHE A 541 0.64 22.82 1.93
C PHE A 541 -0.34 23.99 1.87
N LEU A 542 -0.71 24.38 0.66
CA LEU A 542 -1.67 25.44 0.36
C LEU A 542 -2.70 24.87 -0.60
N GLY A 543 -3.98 25.02 -0.27
CA GLY A 543 -5.11 24.65 -1.12
C GLY A 543 -5.97 25.88 -1.40
N TYR A 544 -6.46 25.98 -2.64
CA TYR A 544 -7.46 26.96 -3.04
C TYR A 544 -8.63 26.26 -3.72
N GLU A 545 -9.79 26.28 -3.09
CA GLU A 545 -11.03 25.69 -3.58
C GLU A 545 -11.83 26.73 -4.37
N PHE A 546 -11.78 26.66 -5.71
CA PHE A 546 -12.63 27.51 -6.54
C PHE A 546 -14.12 27.16 -6.32
N SER A 547 -14.40 25.86 -6.21
CA SER A 547 -15.69 25.23 -5.88
C SER A 547 -15.46 23.81 -5.36
N GLU A 548 -16.53 23.12 -4.92
CA GLU A 548 -16.49 21.70 -4.54
C GLU A 548 -15.98 20.75 -5.64
N LYS A 549 -15.98 21.22 -6.90
CA LYS A 549 -15.57 20.44 -8.08
C LYS A 549 -14.25 20.93 -8.69
N GLU A 550 -13.62 21.95 -8.14
CA GLU A 550 -12.45 22.58 -8.74
C GLU A 550 -11.52 23.16 -7.68
N GLN A 551 -10.29 22.63 -7.61
CA GLN A 551 -9.30 23.03 -6.61
C GLN A 551 -7.88 23.07 -7.19
N LEU A 552 -7.05 23.92 -6.61
CA LEU A 552 -5.61 24.04 -6.86
C LEU A 552 -4.88 23.77 -5.56
N THR A 553 -3.81 22.98 -5.61
CA THR A 553 -2.96 22.68 -4.45
C THR A 553 -1.50 22.98 -4.77
N LEU A 554 -0.77 23.53 -3.80
CA LEU A 554 0.67 23.74 -3.85
C LEU A 554 1.27 23.13 -2.58
N SER A 555 2.31 22.33 -2.73
CA SER A 555 2.98 21.69 -1.59
C SER A 555 4.49 21.76 -1.69
N TYR A 556 5.13 21.84 -0.54
CA TYR A 556 6.57 21.77 -0.35
C TYR A 556 6.89 20.86 0.84
N SER A 557 7.89 19.99 0.68
CA SER A 557 8.51 19.33 1.84
C SER A 557 10.00 19.06 1.61
N LYS A 558 10.73 18.95 2.71
CA LYS A 558 12.07 18.36 2.73
C LYS A 558 11.98 16.94 3.27
N ARG A 559 12.65 15.99 2.61
CA ARG A 559 12.66 14.56 2.95
C ARG A 559 14.06 13.98 2.84
N LEU A 560 14.25 12.74 3.28
CA LEU A 560 15.50 12.00 3.06
C LEU A 560 15.26 10.55 2.62
N ARG A 561 16.34 9.89 2.18
CA ARG A 561 16.40 8.45 1.89
C ARG A 561 17.67 7.89 2.52
N ARG A 562 17.53 6.93 3.44
CA ARG A 562 18.68 6.25 4.05
C ARG A 562 19.14 5.10 3.14
N PRO A 563 20.44 4.79 3.09
CA PRO A 563 20.90 3.57 2.44
C PRO A 563 20.33 2.34 3.17
N ARG A 564 19.88 1.33 2.42
CA ARG A 564 19.42 0.06 3.00
C ARG A 564 20.62 -0.75 3.49
N SER A 565 20.41 -1.67 4.44
CA SER A 565 21.47 -2.56 4.97
C SER A 565 22.28 -3.24 3.86
N ARG A 566 21.61 -3.78 2.83
CA ARG A 566 22.29 -4.40 1.67
C ARG A 566 23.19 -3.45 0.89
N PHE A 567 22.91 -2.15 0.87
CA PHE A 567 23.77 -1.16 0.19
C PHE A 567 25.00 -0.80 1.00
N ILE A 568 25.00 -1.16 2.29
CA ILE A 568 26.06 -0.92 3.25
C ILE A 568 26.98 -2.14 3.36
N ASN A 569 26.47 -3.36 3.16
CA ASN A 569 27.23 -4.60 3.29
C ASN A 569 28.44 -4.65 2.35
N PRO A 570 29.69 -4.53 2.83
CA PRO A 570 30.88 -4.49 2.00
C PRO A 570 31.35 -5.88 1.52
N PHE A 571 30.70 -6.97 1.95
CA PHE A 571 31.07 -8.31 1.51
C PHE A 571 30.42 -8.62 0.15
N PRO A 572 31.20 -9.13 -0.82
CA PRO A 572 30.71 -9.34 -2.17
C PRO A 572 29.76 -10.53 -2.26
N SER A 573 28.63 -10.38 -2.94
CA SER A 573 27.73 -11.52 -3.22
C SER A 573 28.36 -12.52 -4.21
N ARG A 574 28.25 -13.83 -3.97
CA ARG A 574 28.78 -14.91 -4.83
C ARG A 574 27.82 -15.47 -5.89
N SER A 575 26.99 -14.62 -6.48
CA SER A 575 26.12 -15.04 -7.61
C SER A 575 26.86 -15.20 -8.96
N SER A 576 28.09 -14.68 -9.07
CA SER A 576 28.99 -14.84 -10.22
C SER A 576 30.44 -14.68 -9.78
N ASN A 577 31.36 -15.37 -10.47
CA ASN A 577 32.80 -15.31 -10.14
C ASN A 577 33.48 -14.06 -10.71
N THR A 578 32.88 -13.42 -11.72
CA THR A 578 33.45 -12.26 -12.43
C THR A 578 32.64 -10.99 -12.25
N ASN A 579 31.38 -11.08 -11.78
CA ASN A 579 30.50 -9.95 -11.53
C ASN A 579 29.96 -9.98 -10.10
N LEU A 580 30.55 -9.18 -9.23
CA LEU A 580 30.21 -9.11 -7.81
C LEU A 580 29.27 -7.93 -7.54
N PHE A 581 28.40 -8.05 -6.55
CA PHE A 581 27.75 -6.91 -5.92
C PHE A 581 28.44 -6.65 -4.58
N GLN A 582 28.87 -5.41 -4.35
CA GLN A 582 29.54 -5.01 -3.11
C GLN A 582 28.94 -3.70 -2.61
N GLY A 583 28.40 -3.70 -1.39
CA GLY A 583 27.92 -2.48 -0.73
C GLY A 583 29.06 -1.56 -0.30
N ASN A 584 28.67 -0.43 0.27
CA ASN A 584 29.56 0.63 0.72
C ASN A 584 29.10 1.16 2.09
N PRO A 585 29.84 0.86 3.18
CA PRO A 585 29.45 1.27 4.51
C PRO A 585 29.55 2.78 4.76
N ASP A 586 30.27 3.50 3.90
CA ASP A 586 30.43 4.95 3.98
C ASP A 586 29.27 5.72 3.33
N LEU A 587 28.22 5.06 2.86
CA LEU A 587 27.09 5.75 2.23
C LEU A 587 26.36 6.72 3.18
N ASP A 588 26.14 7.94 2.71
CA ASP A 588 25.35 8.96 3.39
C ASP A 588 23.91 9.04 2.86
N PRO A 589 22.95 9.53 3.67
CA PRO A 589 21.57 9.73 3.23
C PRO A 589 21.45 10.74 2.08
N THR A 590 20.51 10.49 1.19
CA THR A 590 20.09 11.46 0.17
C THR A 590 19.04 12.39 0.74
N PHE A 591 19.18 13.71 0.54
CA PHE A 591 18.17 14.70 0.94
C PHE A 591 17.45 15.25 -0.29
N THR A 592 16.13 15.42 -0.21
CA THR A 592 15.30 15.91 -1.33
C THR A 592 14.40 17.05 -0.87
N ASN A 593 14.39 18.14 -1.64
CA ASN A 593 13.37 19.19 -1.54
C ASN A 593 12.36 18.97 -2.66
N ALA A 594 11.09 18.74 -2.31
CA ALA A 594 10.03 18.37 -3.23
C ALA A 594 8.96 19.46 -3.30
N PHE A 595 8.63 19.90 -4.52
CA PHE A 595 7.59 20.87 -4.83
C PHE A 595 6.56 20.23 -5.75
N ASP A 596 5.26 20.41 -5.48
CA ASP A 596 4.17 19.90 -6.31
C ASP A 596 3.03 20.91 -6.43
N LEU A 597 2.61 21.20 -7.66
CA LEU A 597 1.46 22.03 -8.01
C LEU A 597 0.39 21.16 -8.66
N GLY A 598 -0.69 20.89 -7.95
CA GLY A 598 -1.81 20.05 -8.38
C GLY A 598 -3.05 20.85 -8.76
N TYR A 599 -3.77 20.39 -9.78
CA TYR A 599 -5.06 20.93 -10.19
C TYR A 599 -6.07 19.79 -10.43
N LEU A 600 -7.25 19.94 -9.85
CA LEU A 600 -8.35 19.00 -9.97
C LEU A 600 -9.58 19.72 -10.51
N LYS A 601 -10.25 19.10 -11.47
CA LYS A 601 -11.58 19.50 -11.94
C LYS A 601 -12.49 18.30 -12.16
N ARG A 602 -13.70 18.37 -11.63
CA ARG A 602 -14.76 17.36 -11.78
C ARG A 602 -15.91 17.93 -12.62
N TRP A 603 -16.03 17.46 -13.85
CA TRP A 603 -17.25 17.60 -14.66
C TRP A 603 -18.17 16.39 -14.43
N ASP A 604 -19.39 16.43 -14.97
CA ASP A 604 -20.40 15.40 -14.70
C ASP A 604 -19.98 13.97 -15.09
N LYS A 605 -19.20 13.84 -16.17
CA LYS A 605 -18.72 12.54 -16.68
C LYS A 605 -17.20 12.42 -16.70
N ILE A 606 -16.47 13.50 -16.41
CA ILE A 606 -15.02 13.56 -16.55
C ILE A 606 -14.45 14.10 -15.25
N THR A 607 -13.57 13.34 -14.62
CA THR A 607 -12.70 13.84 -13.55
C THR A 607 -11.31 13.99 -14.11
N PHE A 608 -10.76 15.19 -14.02
CA PHE A 608 -9.43 15.53 -14.49
C PHE A 608 -8.56 15.97 -13.32
N ASN A 609 -7.43 15.30 -13.15
CA ASN A 609 -6.44 15.57 -12.12
C ASN A 609 -5.07 15.67 -12.77
N THR A 610 -4.34 16.75 -12.54
CA THR A 610 -3.00 16.95 -13.08
C THR A 610 -2.10 17.57 -12.03
N SER A 611 -0.80 17.29 -12.09
CA SER A 611 0.18 17.92 -11.21
C SER A 611 1.52 18.09 -11.90
N GLY A 612 2.15 19.24 -11.72
CA GLY A 612 3.55 19.48 -12.06
C GLY A 612 4.41 19.41 -10.79
N TYR A 613 5.56 18.75 -10.86
CA TYR A 613 6.44 18.60 -9.71
C TYR A 613 7.90 18.85 -10.05
N PHE A 614 8.67 19.27 -9.04
CA PHE A 614 10.11 19.47 -9.09
C PHE A 614 10.75 19.00 -7.79
N ASN A 615 11.76 18.14 -7.92
CA ASN A 615 12.55 17.61 -6.82
C ASN A 615 14.02 17.95 -7.04
N ARG A 616 14.67 18.56 -6.04
CA ARG A 616 16.12 18.77 -5.98
C ARG A 616 16.69 17.86 -4.92
N SER A 617 17.56 16.92 -5.31
CA SER A 617 18.21 15.98 -4.39
C SER A 617 19.72 16.19 -4.32
N THR A 618 20.29 15.99 -3.13
CA THR A 618 21.73 16.08 -2.85
C THR A 618 22.19 14.83 -2.11
N GLY A 619 23.43 14.40 -2.34
CA GLY A 619 23.95 13.16 -1.74
C GLY A 619 23.27 11.91 -2.32
N VAL A 620 22.90 11.96 -3.61
CA VAL A 620 22.22 10.84 -4.27
C VAL A 620 23.20 9.70 -4.41
N PHE A 621 22.84 8.54 -3.86
CA PHE A 621 23.60 7.32 -4.14
C PHE A 621 23.20 6.69 -5.47
N GLN A 622 24.20 6.34 -6.29
CA GLN A 622 24.07 5.69 -7.60
C GLN A 622 24.90 4.41 -7.61
N PHE A 623 24.40 3.39 -8.31
CA PHE A 623 25.17 2.17 -8.57
C PHE A 623 26.07 2.40 -9.77
N ILE A 624 27.36 2.13 -9.58
CA ILE A 624 28.35 2.12 -10.64
C ILE A 624 28.94 0.72 -10.75
N THR A 625 29.34 0.34 -11.95
CA THR A 625 30.19 -0.83 -12.16
C THR A 625 31.63 -0.37 -12.29
N LYS A 626 32.53 -0.91 -11.45
CA LYS A 626 33.97 -0.68 -11.49
C LYS A 626 34.72 -2.00 -11.54
N GLU A 627 35.95 -2.00 -12.05
CA GLU A 627 36.87 -3.13 -11.88
C GLU A 627 37.39 -3.16 -10.43
N THR A 628 37.55 -4.35 -9.85
CA THR A 628 38.13 -4.49 -8.50
C THR A 628 39.65 -4.52 -8.52
N GLY A 629 40.24 -4.86 -9.68
CA GLY A 629 41.66 -5.16 -9.84
C GLY A 629 42.03 -6.61 -9.54
N ASP A 630 41.06 -7.42 -9.12
CA ASP A 630 41.22 -8.87 -9.00
C ASP A 630 40.94 -9.56 -10.34
N PHE A 631 41.49 -10.76 -10.48
CA PHE A 631 41.28 -11.61 -11.64
C PHE A 631 40.84 -13.00 -11.22
N VAL A 632 39.95 -13.60 -11.99
CA VAL A 632 39.62 -15.01 -11.89
C VAL A 632 40.27 -15.76 -13.04
N SER A 633 41.02 -16.80 -12.69
CA SER A 633 41.57 -17.76 -13.63
C SER A 633 40.51 -18.81 -13.92
N ILE A 634 40.02 -18.81 -15.15
CA ILE A 634 39.18 -19.86 -15.69
C ILE A 634 40.10 -20.92 -16.29
N GLU A 635 40.14 -22.10 -15.69
CA GLU A 635 40.93 -23.21 -16.20
C GLU A 635 40.50 -23.55 -17.63
N ASN A 636 41.48 -23.67 -18.53
CA ASN A 636 41.28 -24.08 -19.90
C ASN A 636 41.65 -25.57 -20.02
N PRO A 637 40.68 -26.48 -20.19
CA PRO A 637 40.95 -27.91 -20.25
C PRO A 637 41.92 -28.30 -21.37
N ASP A 638 41.88 -27.58 -22.49
CA ASP A 638 42.71 -27.81 -23.67
C ASP A 638 44.13 -27.24 -23.53
N ASP A 639 44.35 -26.31 -22.59
CA ASP A 639 45.65 -25.71 -22.29
C ASP A 639 45.75 -25.33 -20.80
N PRO A 640 45.97 -26.32 -19.91
CA PRO A 640 46.03 -26.10 -18.47
C PRO A 640 47.16 -25.17 -18.03
N GLU A 641 48.19 -24.98 -18.87
CA GLU A 641 49.29 -24.05 -18.60
C GLU A 641 48.89 -22.58 -18.87
N ASN A 642 47.82 -22.34 -19.63
CA ASN A 642 47.34 -21.00 -20.00
C ASN A 642 45.84 -20.82 -19.68
N PRO A 643 45.47 -20.66 -18.39
CA PRO A 643 44.09 -20.37 -18.01
C PRO A 643 43.61 -19.04 -18.59
N ILE A 644 42.31 -18.95 -18.88
CA ILE A 644 41.68 -17.72 -19.33
C ILE A 644 41.53 -16.79 -18.13
N VAL A 645 42.28 -15.69 -18.13
CA VAL A 645 42.21 -14.67 -17.07
C VAL A 645 41.14 -13.63 -17.41
N VAL A 646 40.17 -13.48 -16.50
CA VAL A 646 39.06 -12.53 -16.62
C VAL A 646 39.09 -11.55 -15.44
N PRO A 647 39.05 -10.22 -15.67
CA PRO A 647 38.99 -9.25 -14.59
C PRO A 647 37.66 -9.33 -13.84
N VAL A 648 37.69 -9.12 -12.53
CA VAL A 648 36.51 -9.06 -11.68
C VAL A 648 35.95 -7.63 -11.69
N GLN A 649 34.64 -7.53 -11.92
CA GLN A 649 33.90 -6.29 -11.79
C GLN A 649 33.03 -6.33 -10.53
N ALA A 650 32.92 -5.19 -9.85
CA ALA A 650 32.00 -4.99 -8.74
C ALA A 650 31.01 -3.88 -9.05
N MET A 651 29.72 -4.18 -8.92
CA MET A 651 28.68 -3.16 -8.84
C MET A 651 28.60 -2.66 -7.40
N THR A 652 28.81 -1.37 -7.19
CA THR A 652 28.83 -0.75 -5.86
C THR A 652 28.05 0.57 -5.82
N PRO A 653 27.29 0.84 -4.74
CA PRO A 653 26.65 2.13 -4.54
C PRO A 653 27.64 3.19 -4.01
N ILE A 654 27.56 4.40 -4.54
CA ILE A 654 28.38 5.54 -4.09
C ILE A 654 27.56 6.82 -4.00
N ASN A 655 27.86 7.70 -3.03
CA ASN A 655 27.31 9.07 -3.00
C ASN A 655 28.00 9.89 -4.09
N LEU A 656 27.30 10.10 -5.19
CA LEU A 656 27.89 10.64 -6.42
C LEU A 656 27.46 12.08 -6.68
N ALA A 657 26.15 12.35 -6.53
CA ALA A 657 25.54 13.34 -7.39
C ALA A 657 24.53 14.26 -6.70
N THR A 658 24.27 15.37 -7.40
CA THR A 658 23.00 16.08 -7.31
C THR A 658 22.04 15.55 -8.37
N GLU A 659 20.75 15.49 -8.06
CA GLU A 659 19.72 15.08 -9.02
C GLU A 659 18.59 16.11 -9.05
N ASP A 660 18.34 16.66 -10.22
CA ASP A 660 17.13 17.42 -10.52
C ASP A 660 16.13 16.53 -11.23
N ARG A 661 14.91 16.50 -10.73
CA ARG A 661 13.81 15.78 -11.35
C ARG A 661 12.60 16.69 -11.46
N TYR A 662 12.13 16.91 -12.68
CA TYR A 662 10.88 17.63 -12.93
C TYR A 662 9.99 16.80 -13.83
N GLY A 663 8.69 16.87 -13.59
CA GLY A 663 7.74 16.09 -14.36
C GLY A 663 6.31 16.60 -14.24
N MET A 664 5.46 16.00 -15.06
CA MET A 664 4.03 16.25 -15.09
C MET A 664 3.28 14.93 -15.03
N GLU A 665 2.19 14.93 -14.29
CA GLU A 665 1.24 13.84 -14.16
C GLU A 665 -0.12 14.29 -14.66
N PHE A 666 -0.77 13.43 -15.42
CA PHE A 666 -2.11 13.60 -15.97
C PHE A 666 -2.92 12.36 -15.61
N THR A 667 -4.08 12.52 -14.99
CA THR A 667 -5.03 11.44 -14.72
C THR A 667 -6.43 11.90 -15.08
N THR A 668 -7.06 11.21 -16.01
CA THR A 668 -8.46 11.44 -16.40
C THR A 668 -9.27 10.19 -16.17
N THR A 669 -10.42 10.32 -15.50
CA THR A 669 -11.46 9.29 -15.46
C THR A 669 -12.66 9.77 -16.26
N TYR A 670 -13.09 8.98 -17.24
CA TYR A 670 -14.28 9.20 -18.05
C TYR A 670 -15.33 8.13 -17.77
N THR A 671 -16.51 8.58 -17.36
CA THR A 671 -17.67 7.75 -17.01
C THR A 671 -18.84 8.12 -17.94
N PRO A 672 -18.82 7.67 -19.21
CA PRO A 672 -19.84 8.04 -20.21
C PRO A 672 -21.25 7.58 -19.82
N LEU A 673 -21.31 6.40 -19.21
CA LEU A 673 -22.48 5.69 -18.71
C LEU A 673 -22.19 5.25 -17.27
N ARG A 674 -23.24 4.99 -16.49
CA ARG A 674 -23.13 4.69 -15.05
C ARG A 674 -22.20 3.52 -14.73
N ASN A 675 -22.23 2.49 -15.58
CA ASN A 675 -21.46 1.26 -15.44
C ASN A 675 -20.18 1.21 -16.30
N TRP A 676 -19.86 2.28 -17.04
CA TRP A 676 -18.65 2.34 -17.86
C TRP A 676 -17.63 3.23 -17.18
N ARG A 677 -16.40 2.74 -17.03
CA ARG A 677 -15.33 3.52 -16.44
C ARG A 677 -14.05 3.36 -17.24
N LEU A 678 -13.56 4.47 -17.78
CA LEU A 678 -12.31 4.54 -18.51
C LEU A 678 -11.36 5.46 -17.74
N THR A 679 -10.19 4.98 -17.36
CA THR A 679 -9.18 5.77 -16.65
C THR A 679 -7.91 5.81 -17.47
N TRP A 680 -7.38 7.00 -17.70
CA TRP A 680 -6.11 7.20 -18.38
C TRP A 680 -5.17 8.02 -17.50
N ASN A 681 -3.99 7.47 -17.22
CA ASN A 681 -2.94 8.11 -16.44
C ASN A 681 -1.68 8.18 -17.30
N VAL A 682 -1.00 9.33 -17.28
CA VAL A 682 0.28 9.57 -17.94
C VAL A 682 1.18 10.31 -16.97
N ASN A 683 2.43 9.89 -16.86
CA ASN A 683 3.46 10.64 -16.15
C ASN A 683 4.68 10.75 -17.06
N ALA A 684 5.19 11.95 -17.24
CA ALA A 684 6.39 12.23 -18.01
C ALA A 684 7.35 13.06 -17.17
N PHE A 685 8.62 12.71 -17.16
CA PHE A 685 9.62 13.37 -16.34
C PHE A 685 11.00 13.39 -16.99
N GLN A 686 11.75 14.43 -16.66
CA GLN A 686 13.18 14.53 -16.89
C GLN A 686 13.89 14.31 -15.56
N ARG A 687 14.95 13.49 -15.58
CA ARG A 687 15.91 13.32 -14.50
C ARG A 687 17.29 13.72 -14.99
N GLU A 688 17.91 14.67 -14.31
CA GLU A 688 19.27 15.11 -14.57
C GLU A 688 20.14 14.80 -13.34
N THR A 689 21.08 13.88 -13.51
CA THR A 689 22.06 13.50 -12.49
C THR A 689 23.39 14.12 -12.88
N GLN A 690 24.08 14.74 -11.92
CA GLN A 690 25.38 15.37 -12.13
C GLN A 690 26.36 14.95 -11.03
N GLY A 691 27.52 14.42 -11.41
CA GLY A 691 28.57 14.02 -10.49
C GLY A 691 29.72 13.26 -11.16
N ASP A 692 30.92 13.45 -10.61
CA ASP A 692 32.15 12.74 -10.98
C ASP A 692 32.53 11.76 -9.87
N TYR A 693 33.15 10.64 -10.23
CA TYR A 693 33.71 9.70 -9.26
C TYR A 693 35.12 9.27 -9.65
N ILE A 694 35.97 9.08 -8.63
CA ILE A 694 37.35 8.68 -8.78
C ILE A 694 37.47 7.24 -8.26
N TYR A 695 38.01 6.34 -9.09
CA TYR A 695 38.31 4.98 -8.69
C TYR A 695 39.66 4.52 -9.23
N THR A 696 40.25 3.51 -8.60
CA THR A 696 41.48 2.87 -9.07
C THR A 696 41.13 1.70 -9.99
N ASN A 697 41.65 1.66 -11.21
CA ASN A 697 41.44 0.56 -12.16
C ASN A 697 42.34 -0.66 -11.86
N SER A 698 42.21 -1.72 -12.67
CA SER A 698 43.03 -2.94 -12.57
C SER A 698 44.54 -2.71 -12.76
N ASN A 699 44.94 -1.64 -13.43
CA ASN A 699 46.34 -1.24 -13.62
C ASN A 699 46.88 -0.34 -12.49
N LYS A 700 46.11 -0.14 -11.41
CA LYS A 700 46.42 0.75 -10.28
C LYS A 700 46.49 2.22 -10.64
N GLU A 701 45.75 2.65 -11.65
CA GLU A 701 45.66 4.03 -12.10
C GLU A 701 44.36 4.66 -11.56
N GLU A 702 44.43 5.92 -11.14
CA GLU A 702 43.22 6.68 -10.77
C GLU A 702 42.50 7.17 -12.02
N ILE A 703 41.25 6.74 -12.17
CA ILE A 703 40.35 7.14 -13.25
C ILE A 703 39.30 8.09 -12.69
N VAL A 704 39.18 9.28 -13.27
CA VAL A 704 38.07 10.19 -13.03
C VAL A 704 37.00 9.91 -14.08
N GLN A 705 35.87 9.36 -13.65
CA GLN A 705 34.75 9.06 -14.54
C GLN A 705 33.58 10.01 -14.25
N ASN A 706 33.10 10.66 -15.31
CA ASN A 706 31.90 11.49 -15.26
C ASN A 706 30.64 10.61 -15.38
N PHE A 707 29.70 10.79 -14.46
CA PHE A 707 28.43 10.06 -14.42
C PHE A 707 27.23 10.98 -14.70
N ASP A 708 27.45 12.11 -15.37
CA ASP A 708 26.37 12.99 -15.76
C ASP A 708 25.42 12.27 -16.70
N SER A 709 24.12 12.41 -16.43
CA SER A 709 23.11 11.74 -17.22
C SER A 709 21.84 12.57 -17.28
N LYS A 710 21.30 12.71 -18.50
CA LYS A 710 20.00 13.30 -18.78
C LYS A 710 19.05 12.23 -19.28
N ASN A 711 18.01 11.96 -18.51
CA ASN A 711 17.05 10.91 -18.79
C ASN A 711 15.62 11.45 -18.85
N PHE A 712 15.08 11.54 -20.07
CA PHE A 712 13.65 11.72 -20.28
C PHE A 712 12.99 10.34 -20.28
N SER A 713 11.97 10.16 -19.45
CA SER A 713 11.16 8.95 -19.47
C SER A 713 9.71 9.27 -19.16
N TRP A 714 8.83 8.33 -19.47
CA TRP A 714 7.41 8.48 -19.24
C TRP A 714 6.77 7.11 -19.09
N PHE A 715 5.60 7.07 -18.47
CA PHE A 715 4.75 5.91 -18.48
C PHE A 715 3.29 6.31 -18.65
N THR A 716 2.50 5.41 -19.20
CA THR A 716 1.05 5.57 -19.34
C THR A 716 0.36 4.31 -18.86
N ARG A 717 -0.79 4.49 -18.21
CA ARG A 717 -1.71 3.43 -17.85
C ARG A 717 -3.09 3.77 -18.37
N PHE A 718 -3.70 2.84 -19.09
CA PHE A 718 -5.09 2.91 -19.48
C PHE A 718 -5.83 1.74 -18.84
N SER A 719 -6.96 2.02 -18.19
CA SER A 719 -7.83 1.01 -17.60
C SER A 719 -9.24 1.21 -18.10
N ALA A 720 -9.89 0.12 -18.50
CA ALA A 720 -11.29 0.13 -18.92
C ALA A 720 -12.05 -0.94 -18.14
N LYS A 721 -13.15 -0.54 -17.49
CA LYS A 721 -14.12 -1.43 -16.86
C LYS A 721 -15.47 -1.23 -17.55
N LEU A 722 -15.99 -2.30 -18.15
CA LEU A 722 -17.17 -2.28 -19.01
C LEU A 722 -18.02 -3.53 -18.73
N PRO A 723 -19.34 -3.42 -18.57
CA PRO A 723 -20.21 -4.58 -18.50
C PRO A 723 -20.43 -5.14 -19.91
N LEU A 724 -20.43 -6.47 -19.98
CA LEU A 724 -20.78 -7.26 -21.15
C LEU A 724 -22.16 -7.90 -20.98
N PRO A 725 -22.79 -8.37 -22.09
CA PRO A 725 -24.01 -9.15 -22.02
C PRO A 725 -23.91 -10.35 -21.06
N GLY A 726 -25.01 -10.68 -20.37
CA GLY A 726 -25.05 -11.80 -19.43
C GLY A 726 -24.58 -11.50 -18.00
N LYS A 727 -24.54 -10.22 -17.61
CA LYS A 727 -24.08 -9.73 -16.30
C LYS A 727 -22.62 -10.12 -16.03
N ILE A 728 -21.79 -10.01 -17.05
CA ILE A 728 -20.35 -10.25 -16.97
C ILE A 728 -19.68 -8.89 -16.96
N ASP A 729 -18.85 -8.60 -15.98
CA ASP A 729 -18.01 -7.42 -15.98
C ASP A 729 -16.68 -7.75 -16.66
N PHE A 730 -16.30 -6.93 -17.62
CA PHE A 730 -14.99 -6.94 -18.26
C PHE A 730 -14.14 -5.81 -17.70
N GLN A 731 -12.88 -6.12 -17.44
CA GLN A 731 -11.89 -5.10 -17.14
C GLN A 731 -10.57 -5.42 -17.85
N THR A 732 -9.91 -4.39 -18.36
CA THR A 732 -8.55 -4.51 -18.89
C THR A 732 -7.70 -3.34 -18.43
N ASN A 733 -6.42 -3.64 -18.19
CA ASN A 733 -5.40 -2.64 -17.94
C ASN A 733 -4.31 -2.77 -19.01
N PHE A 734 -3.85 -1.63 -19.49
CA PHE A 734 -2.75 -1.49 -20.42
C PHE A 734 -1.74 -0.56 -19.77
N PHE A 735 -0.49 -1.00 -19.72
CA PHE A 735 0.60 -0.22 -19.16
C PHE A 735 1.76 -0.20 -20.16
N TYR A 736 2.33 0.99 -20.34
CA TYR A 736 3.55 1.16 -21.10
C TYR A 736 4.50 2.05 -20.32
N MET A 737 5.72 1.57 -20.14
CA MET A 737 6.84 2.31 -19.59
C MET A 737 7.84 2.58 -20.72
N GLY A 738 8.16 3.86 -20.93
CA GLY A 738 9.15 4.28 -21.90
C GLY A 738 10.56 3.84 -21.51
N ALA A 739 11.49 3.92 -22.47
CA ALA A 739 12.89 3.68 -22.19
C ALA A 739 13.42 4.64 -21.11
N SER A 740 14.47 4.21 -20.42
CA SER A 740 15.18 5.06 -19.44
C SER A 740 16.68 4.77 -19.51
N LYS A 741 17.50 5.76 -19.18
CA LYS A 741 18.95 5.62 -19.17
C LYS A 741 19.60 6.24 -17.94
N ASN A 742 20.79 5.78 -17.64
CA ASN A 742 21.76 6.43 -16.75
C ASN A 742 23.09 6.60 -17.52
N ALA A 743 24.18 6.92 -16.83
CA ALA A 743 25.48 7.15 -17.45
C ALA A 743 26.04 5.92 -18.20
N GLN A 744 25.75 4.71 -17.73
CA GLN A 744 26.36 3.46 -18.26
C GLN A 744 25.37 2.55 -19.00
N SER A 745 24.06 2.74 -18.79
CA SER A 745 23.04 1.78 -19.20
C SER A 745 21.79 2.41 -19.77
N ASN A 746 21.16 1.68 -20.68
CA ASN A 746 19.90 2.00 -21.33
C ASN A 746 18.90 0.85 -21.13
N ASN A 747 17.83 1.10 -20.38
CA ASN A 747 16.70 0.21 -20.23
C ASN A 747 15.70 0.48 -21.36
N LYS A 748 15.32 -0.57 -22.09
CA LYS A 748 14.31 -0.48 -23.16
C LYS A 748 12.91 -0.35 -22.56
N GLY A 749 11.98 0.18 -23.36
CA GLY A 749 10.59 0.27 -22.97
C GLY A 749 9.93 -1.10 -22.75
N MET A 750 8.93 -1.13 -21.88
CA MET A 750 8.17 -2.32 -21.50
C MET A 750 6.68 -2.05 -21.69
N LEU A 751 6.00 -3.04 -22.27
CA LEU A 751 4.55 -3.07 -22.42
C LEU A 751 4.01 -4.18 -21.53
N SER A 752 2.87 -3.97 -20.90
CA SER A 752 2.10 -5.04 -20.27
C SER A 752 0.61 -4.79 -20.41
N SER A 753 -0.16 -5.87 -20.42
CA SER A 753 -1.61 -5.78 -20.43
C SER A 753 -2.23 -6.96 -19.68
N ASP A 754 -3.25 -6.64 -18.90
CA ASP A 754 -4.00 -7.59 -18.10
C ASP A 754 -5.48 -7.51 -18.46
N LEU A 755 -6.18 -8.63 -18.29
CA LEU A 755 -7.60 -8.76 -18.59
C LEU A 755 -8.29 -9.57 -17.50
N ALA A 756 -9.49 -9.16 -17.14
CA ALA A 756 -10.35 -9.90 -16.24
C ALA A 756 -11.80 -9.92 -16.74
N LEU A 757 -12.45 -11.06 -16.49
CA LEU A 757 -13.88 -11.27 -16.64
C LEU A 757 -14.42 -11.72 -15.28
N SER A 758 -15.48 -11.09 -14.78
CA SER A 758 -16.10 -11.44 -13.51
C SER A 758 -17.61 -11.56 -13.66
N LYS A 759 -18.21 -12.51 -12.93
CA LYS A 759 -19.64 -12.69 -12.89
C LYS A 759 -20.08 -13.00 -11.47
N ASP A 760 -21.01 -12.21 -10.97
CA ASP A 760 -21.67 -12.50 -9.72
C ASP A 760 -22.70 -13.62 -9.87
N VAL A 761 -22.68 -14.53 -8.91
CA VAL A 761 -23.51 -15.74 -8.81
C VAL A 761 -24.14 -15.82 -7.41
N LEU A 762 -25.03 -16.80 -7.19
CA LEU A 762 -25.67 -17.02 -5.89
C LEU A 762 -26.32 -15.75 -5.30
N ASN A 763 -27.08 -15.01 -6.11
CA ASN A 763 -27.70 -13.73 -5.73
C ASN A 763 -26.69 -12.72 -5.16
N LYS A 764 -25.57 -12.52 -5.88
CA LYS A 764 -24.45 -11.63 -5.50
C LYS A 764 -23.65 -12.08 -4.26
N LYS A 765 -24.01 -13.20 -3.62
CA LYS A 765 -23.22 -13.80 -2.52
C LYS A 765 -21.97 -14.52 -3.03
N GLY A 766 -21.92 -14.89 -4.30
CA GLY A 766 -20.74 -15.48 -4.93
C GLY A 766 -20.24 -14.64 -6.10
N SER A 767 -18.95 -14.74 -6.43
CA SER A 767 -18.34 -14.10 -7.60
C SER A 767 -17.33 -15.07 -8.22
N ILE A 768 -17.48 -15.36 -9.52
CA ILE A 768 -16.51 -16.14 -10.30
C ILE A 768 -15.74 -15.15 -11.16
N SER A 769 -14.40 -15.20 -11.13
CA SER A 769 -13.57 -14.32 -11.97
C SER A 769 -12.44 -15.08 -12.66
N LEU A 770 -12.26 -14.81 -13.95
CA LEU A 770 -11.12 -15.27 -14.76
C LEU A 770 -10.20 -14.07 -15.01
N ASN A 771 -8.94 -14.22 -14.67
CA ASN A 771 -7.90 -13.22 -14.83
C ASN A 771 -6.79 -13.76 -15.75
N VAL A 772 -6.31 -12.92 -16.67
CA VAL A 772 -5.12 -13.18 -17.49
C VAL A 772 -4.16 -12.01 -17.30
N GLY A 773 -3.08 -12.26 -16.56
CA GLY A 773 -1.99 -11.31 -16.35
C GLY A 773 -0.91 -11.44 -17.43
N ASP A 774 -0.45 -10.32 -17.96
CA ASP A 774 0.52 -10.23 -19.07
C ASP A 774 0.12 -11.03 -20.32
N ILE A 775 -1.02 -10.67 -20.92
CA ILE A 775 -1.64 -11.37 -22.06
C ILE A 775 -0.64 -11.63 -23.20
N PHE A 776 0.28 -10.68 -23.43
CA PHE A 776 1.28 -10.72 -24.50
C PHE A 776 2.62 -11.34 -24.09
N ASN A 777 2.80 -11.70 -22.81
CA ASN A 777 4.06 -12.20 -22.25
C ASN A 777 5.24 -11.23 -22.48
N THR A 778 4.99 -9.92 -22.31
CA THR A 778 5.93 -8.84 -22.63
C THR A 778 6.52 -8.15 -21.42
N ARG A 779 6.16 -8.54 -20.19
CA ARG A 779 6.76 -8.05 -18.93
C ARG A 779 8.21 -8.52 -18.77
N LYS A 780 9.11 -7.94 -19.57
CA LYS A 780 10.55 -8.22 -19.57
C LYS A 780 11.34 -6.95 -19.34
N ARG A 781 12.27 -6.97 -18.39
CA ARG A 781 13.28 -5.93 -18.24
C ARG A 781 14.38 -6.20 -19.26
N ARG A 782 14.66 -5.23 -20.12
CA ARG A 782 15.70 -5.34 -21.15
C ARG A 782 16.66 -4.18 -21.00
N ARG A 783 17.94 -4.48 -20.78
CA ARG A 783 18.98 -3.50 -20.50
C ARG A 783 20.16 -3.68 -21.44
N GLU A 784 20.68 -2.58 -21.93
CA GLU A 784 21.97 -2.52 -22.60
C GLU A 784 22.93 -1.75 -21.70
N THR A 785 24.14 -2.25 -21.49
CA THR A 785 25.20 -1.57 -20.73
C THR A 785 26.44 -1.46 -21.60
N ARG A 786 27.03 -0.27 -21.63
CA ARG A 786 28.26 0.02 -22.36
C ARG A 786 29.27 0.62 -21.40
N THR A 787 30.40 -0.05 -21.24
CA THR A 787 31.62 0.50 -20.65
C THR A 787 32.70 0.59 -21.73
N GLU A 788 33.93 0.96 -21.35
CA GLU A 788 35.07 0.98 -22.27
C GLU A 788 35.37 -0.43 -22.81
N ASN A 789 35.37 -1.43 -21.92
CA ASN A 789 35.81 -2.79 -22.22
C ASN A 789 34.67 -3.78 -22.47
N VAL A 790 33.41 -3.40 -22.22
CA VAL A 790 32.27 -4.32 -22.29
C VAL A 790 31.05 -3.68 -22.97
N LEU A 791 30.41 -4.44 -23.86
CA LEU A 791 29.04 -4.20 -24.29
C LEU A 791 28.20 -5.41 -23.87
N SER A 792 27.17 -5.18 -23.05
CA SER A 792 26.25 -6.25 -22.64
C SER A 792 24.80 -5.93 -22.91
N TYR A 793 24.05 -6.97 -23.29
CA TYR A 793 22.61 -6.99 -23.39
C TYR A 793 22.06 -8.00 -22.38
N SER A 794 21.04 -7.61 -21.63
CA SER A 794 20.34 -8.53 -20.75
C SER A 794 18.83 -8.43 -20.90
N GLU A 795 18.18 -9.58 -20.90
CA GLU A 795 16.73 -9.71 -20.73
C GLU A 795 16.45 -10.45 -19.43
N PHE A 796 15.47 -9.98 -18.68
CA PHE A 796 15.03 -10.65 -17.47
C PHE A 796 13.50 -10.62 -17.38
N GLN A 797 12.92 -11.78 -17.19
CA GLN A 797 11.50 -12.01 -16.98
C GLN A 797 11.30 -12.74 -15.67
N TRP A 798 10.82 -12.04 -14.65
CA TRP A 798 10.57 -12.63 -13.33
C TRP A 798 9.53 -13.73 -13.39
N ARG A 799 8.41 -13.48 -14.10
CA ARG A 799 7.31 -14.43 -14.29
C ARG A 799 6.77 -14.39 -15.72
N GLU A 800 6.36 -15.55 -16.21
CA GLU A 800 5.58 -15.67 -17.42
C GLU A 800 4.10 -15.30 -17.21
N ARG A 801 3.38 -15.17 -18.34
CA ARG A 801 1.92 -14.95 -18.41
C ARG A 801 1.17 -15.90 -17.45
N GLN A 802 0.20 -15.35 -16.73
CA GLN A 802 -0.61 -16.11 -15.78
C GLN A 802 -2.09 -16.08 -16.12
N VAL A 803 -2.76 -17.22 -15.95
CA VAL A 803 -4.22 -17.36 -16.06
C VAL A 803 -4.74 -17.88 -14.73
N THR A 804 -5.59 -17.11 -14.05
CA THR A 804 -6.14 -17.48 -12.73
C THR A 804 -7.65 -17.46 -12.74
N LEU A 805 -8.28 -18.54 -12.29
CA LEU A 805 -9.71 -18.62 -12.00
C LEU A 805 -9.91 -18.51 -10.48
N SER A 806 -10.84 -17.67 -10.06
CA SER A 806 -11.17 -17.46 -8.64
C SER A 806 -12.67 -17.57 -8.37
N PHE A 807 -13.00 -18.09 -7.19
CA PHE A 807 -14.34 -18.11 -6.64
C PHE A 807 -14.33 -17.49 -5.24
N GLN A 808 -15.09 -16.41 -5.08
CA GLN A 808 -15.27 -15.74 -3.80
C GLN A 808 -16.72 -15.93 -3.32
N TYR A 809 -16.88 -16.38 -2.09
CA TYR A 809 -18.16 -16.46 -1.39
C TYR A 809 -18.18 -15.47 -0.23
N ARG A 810 -19.23 -14.65 -0.15
CA ARG A 810 -19.44 -13.61 0.85
C ARG A 810 -20.69 -13.95 1.66
N PHE A 811 -20.60 -13.87 2.98
CA PHE A 811 -21.71 -14.12 3.88
C PHE A 811 -21.82 -13.02 4.92
N ASN A 812 -23.07 -12.59 5.18
CA ASN A 812 -23.41 -11.51 6.11
C ASN A 812 -22.63 -10.19 5.88
N GLN A 813 -21.96 -10.07 4.74
CA GLN A 813 -21.43 -8.80 4.26
C GLN A 813 -22.59 -8.07 3.59
N PRO A 814 -22.92 -6.84 4.02
CA PRO A 814 -23.90 -6.05 3.31
C PRO A 814 -23.42 -5.86 1.87
N LEU A 815 -24.28 -6.23 0.92
CA LEU A 815 -24.09 -5.91 -0.50
C LEU A 815 -24.21 -4.38 -0.62
N ASN A 816 -23.07 -3.70 -0.65
CA ASN A 816 -22.93 -2.24 -0.65
C ASN A 816 -23.44 -1.55 0.63
N GLN A 817 -22.55 -1.37 1.61
CA GLN A 817 -22.80 -0.40 2.67
C GLN A 817 -22.43 1.00 2.19
N LYS A 818 -23.45 1.86 2.16
CA LYS A 818 -23.38 3.32 2.12
C LYS A 818 -22.25 3.82 3.03
N GLN A 819 -21.23 4.47 2.47
CA GLN A 819 -20.55 5.51 3.23
C GLN A 819 -21.56 6.63 3.44
N ARG A 820 -22.13 6.72 4.65
CA ARG A 820 -22.56 8.01 5.16
C ARG A 820 -21.26 8.79 5.38
N SER A 821 -21.01 9.78 4.55
CA SER A 821 -20.18 10.92 4.92
C SER A 821 -20.86 11.62 6.10
N GLY A 822 -20.45 11.21 7.29
CA GLY A 822 -20.76 11.77 8.60
C GLY A 822 -19.69 11.23 9.55
N PRO A 823 -19.04 12.07 10.38
CA PRO A 823 -17.76 11.77 10.99
C PRO A 823 -17.93 10.62 11.99
N GLY A 824 -17.29 9.48 11.73
CA GLY A 824 -17.59 8.27 12.48
C GLY A 824 -16.70 7.07 12.15
N SER A 825 -15.54 7.06 12.81
CA SER A 825 -14.62 5.91 12.94
C SER A 825 -13.97 5.40 11.65
N GLY A 826 -13.04 6.18 11.10
CA GLY A 826 -11.85 5.61 10.48
C GLY A 826 -10.82 5.30 11.58
N ASN A 827 -10.27 4.09 11.57
CA ASN A 827 -9.03 3.77 12.27
C ASN A 827 -7.88 4.27 11.41
N GLY A 828 -7.06 5.16 11.97
CA GLY A 828 -5.87 5.75 11.32
C GLY A 828 -6.21 6.99 10.48
N ASP A 829 -5.80 8.16 10.96
CA ASP A 829 -5.84 9.47 10.29
C ASP A 829 -7.23 10.07 10.08
N ASN A 830 -7.91 10.46 11.17
CA ASN A 830 -8.93 11.51 11.09
C ASN A 830 -8.25 12.89 11.10
N ASP A 831 -7.53 13.21 10.03
CA ASP A 831 -7.45 14.61 9.64
C ASP A 831 -8.86 15.03 9.23
N MET A 832 -9.33 16.13 9.80
CA MET A 832 -10.61 16.72 9.44
C MET A 832 -10.73 16.75 7.91
N ASP A 833 -11.78 16.13 7.38
CA ASP A 833 -12.14 16.20 5.97
C ASP A 833 -12.31 17.68 5.61
N PHE A 834 -11.28 18.28 5.02
CA PHE A 834 -11.40 19.55 4.32
C PHE A 834 -12.05 19.39 2.93
N GLY A 835 -12.58 18.20 2.62
CA GLY A 835 -13.38 17.92 1.44
C GLY A 835 -14.87 17.96 1.75
N GLY A 836 -15.62 18.72 0.97
CA GLY A 836 -17.09 18.62 0.92
C GLY A 836 -17.57 17.36 0.24
#